data_AF-A0A517SY53-F1
#
_entry.id   AF-A0A517SY53-F1
#
_cell.length_a   1.000
_cell.length_b   1.000
_cell.length_c   1.000
_cell.angle_alpha   90.00
_cell.angle_beta   90.00
_cell.angle_gamma   90.00
#
_symmetry.space_group_name_H-M   'P 1'
#
loop_
_entity.id
_entity.type
_entity.pdbx_description
1 polymer ?
#
loop_
_entity_poly.entity_id
_entity_poly.type
_entity_poly.pdbx_seq_one_letter_code
_entity_poly.pdbx_strand_id
1 'polypeptide(L)'
;MDTQQRIDPRLNPFSLATIDSMRLSASHAFLVIDNRPFLRHMLVHTLGNWLWTRSKPLVLWGINHRKCLARLLVIPTHKTSNMMRVLFFQPARQAFRALLCVVLGVAIIQATPAMAQRSQSDDDALPAASRLLPFESMVYIRLDSVDRLKEQFTDGSMGRMLNDPKMQPFAEQAYATGAELFELLREQLGVSLDELLDIPQGQVAFALHPSMPMDEKDIAEIAAGDDEEDEERRARRETRMRRQQEFGVGVTLIIDAGQNIGPLMTLVERFETQVLKGPFNKKPRDVEGTEIVRLMPSRAGQTPIEYFERDGVFVMGVGYQSAETVLMNWLGKSEEKTLADNADFGVIVSNCIGSHESEPAFTFFVDPHAIVDRLIDLNGGVTTALFWGMFEDLGASRIGGIGGASFYGGESFESIAHYFIAIDPPRDGLLGVLRPLNGDTTPPQWIPEDVAGYTSIHWDIEKTYDNIGNVIDQFQGPESLKRFVETPVQNQVGVDLKGKVLPNLTGRMLRLVWMEPPNRVNSGTNLFALEVKDAGEAKNLLAELRDKLPNMKVDTVGGKVVYRLSEIPEGAMPPNFRTPEPSLMLLDNWMIYCDSTKFIERAILAKAGNLPRLLAKPDYELVTAELTGQLKSQKPFLLSYIDGAQAMEVYYELLRDPNTKRFVRGAAEGNPVLGAVANLLDENELPPFSEMKKYFAPTGIFGYNDPSGIHFGMYSLRPLGLDE
;
A
#
# COMPACT_ATOMS: atom_id res chain seq x y z
N MET A 1 -28.85 -16.94 67.67
CA MET A 1 -30.00 -17.83 67.39
C MET A 1 -29.91 -18.21 65.94
N ASP A 2 -29.75 -19.52 65.69
CA ASP A 2 -30.09 -20.26 64.48
C ASP A 2 -29.46 -19.88 63.12
N THR A 3 -29.07 -20.78 62.22
CA THR A 3 -28.61 -22.18 62.22
C THR A 3 -28.09 -22.44 60.79
N GLN A 4 -27.00 -23.20 60.69
CA GLN A 4 -26.57 -24.09 59.59
C GLN A 4 -26.41 -23.65 58.10
N GLN A 5 -25.14 -23.77 57.67
CA GLN A 5 -24.61 -24.54 56.52
C GLN A 5 -25.23 -24.44 55.12
N ARG A 6 -24.39 -24.03 54.15
CA ARG A 6 -24.02 -24.89 53.00
C ARG A 6 -22.71 -24.44 52.34
N ILE A 7 -21.87 -25.42 52.07
CA ILE A 7 -20.59 -25.35 51.34
C ILE A 7 -20.90 -25.36 49.84
N ASP A 8 -20.26 -24.50 49.06
CA ASP A 8 -20.16 -24.61 47.58
C ASP A 8 -18.66 -24.54 47.19
N PRO A 9 -18.09 -25.59 46.56
CA PRO A 9 -16.69 -25.62 46.14
C PRO A 9 -16.54 -25.01 44.74
N ARG A 10 -16.27 -23.69 44.67
CA ARG A 10 -15.80 -23.00 43.44
C ARG A 10 -14.68 -21.99 43.70
N LEU A 11 -13.74 -22.34 44.58
CA LEU A 11 -12.46 -21.63 44.66
C LEU A 11 -11.50 -22.19 43.60
N ASN A 12 -11.48 -21.54 42.44
CA ASN A 12 -10.41 -21.67 41.46
C ASN A 12 -9.45 -20.48 41.63
N PRO A 13 -8.18 -20.67 42.00
CA PRO A 13 -7.19 -19.59 42.05
C PRO A 13 -6.39 -19.51 40.73
N PHE A 14 -5.91 -18.30 40.41
CA PHE A 14 -5.03 -17.91 39.29
C PHE A 14 -5.69 -17.55 37.95
N SER A 15 -5.98 -16.26 37.79
CA SER A 15 -6.23 -15.61 36.50
C SER A 15 -4.92 -15.43 35.72
N LEU A 16 -4.81 -16.16 34.61
CA LEU A 16 -3.86 -15.96 33.51
C LEU A 16 -4.21 -14.68 32.73
N ALA A 17 -3.67 -13.53 33.14
CA ALA A 17 -3.87 -12.26 32.43
C ALA A 17 -2.54 -11.61 32.00
N THR A 18 -1.51 -12.40 31.64
CA THR A 18 -0.20 -11.82 31.27
C THR A 18 0.53 -12.56 30.14
N ILE A 19 -0.16 -13.39 29.33
CA ILE A 19 0.45 -14.03 28.15
C ILE A 19 -0.53 -14.00 26.97
N ASP A 20 -1.11 -12.83 26.68
CA ASP A 20 -2.01 -12.64 25.52
C ASP A 20 -1.68 -11.40 24.67
N SER A 21 -0.60 -10.67 24.96
CA SER A 21 -0.25 -9.43 24.25
C SER A 21 0.87 -9.55 23.20
N MET A 22 1.27 -10.77 22.81
CA MET A 22 2.38 -10.98 21.84
C MET A 22 2.08 -11.91 20.66
N ARG A 23 0.82 -12.23 20.39
CA ARG A 23 0.43 -13.02 19.21
C ARG A 23 -0.75 -12.37 18.49
N LEU A 24 -0.48 -11.38 17.65
CA LEU A 24 -1.33 -10.92 16.52
C LEU A 24 -0.73 -9.62 15.96
N SER A 25 0.29 -9.72 15.11
CA SER A 25 0.69 -8.65 14.18
C SER A 25 1.81 -9.15 13.28
N ALA A 26 1.45 -9.85 12.20
CA ALA A 26 2.19 -9.87 10.92
C ALA A 26 1.52 -10.88 9.99
N SER A 27 0.52 -10.43 9.21
CA SER A 27 0.09 -11.05 7.94
C SER A 27 -0.97 -10.18 7.25
N HIS A 28 -0.56 -9.47 6.19
CA HIS A 28 -1.32 -8.89 5.07
C HIS A 28 -2.36 -7.77 5.34
N ALA A 29 -2.44 -6.83 4.38
CA ALA A 29 -2.88 -5.45 4.54
C ALA A 29 -4.22 -5.12 3.83
N PHE A 30 -4.82 -4.00 4.24
CA PHE A 30 -5.87 -3.18 3.57
C PHE A 30 -7.19 -3.85 3.13
N LEU A 31 -8.28 -3.58 3.87
CA LEU A 31 -9.37 -2.63 3.56
C LEU A 31 -10.66 -3.06 4.31
N VAL A 32 -10.87 -2.54 5.53
CA VAL A 32 -12.19 -2.53 6.18
C VAL A 32 -12.38 -1.14 6.80
N ILE A 33 -13.39 -0.44 6.28
CA ILE A 33 -13.81 0.88 6.74
C ILE A 33 -14.73 0.70 7.97
N ASP A 34 -14.21 1.18 9.10
CA ASP A 34 -14.88 1.97 10.15
C ASP A 34 -15.39 1.36 11.49
N ASN A 35 -15.11 2.17 12.52
CA ASN A 35 -15.70 2.38 13.84
C ASN A 35 -15.74 1.29 14.96
N ARG A 36 -15.19 1.68 16.12
CA ARG A 36 -14.88 0.87 17.33
C ARG A 36 -16.14 0.50 18.15
N PRO A 37 -16.14 -0.65 18.86
CA PRO A 37 -15.62 -0.67 20.24
C PRO A 37 -14.86 -1.97 20.58
N PHE A 38 -13.56 -2.07 20.24
CA PHE A 38 -12.69 -3.16 20.76
C PHE A 38 -11.36 -2.66 21.35
N LEU A 39 -11.08 -1.36 21.27
CA LEU A 39 -9.81 -0.74 21.73
C LEU A 39 -9.90 -0.07 23.10
N ARG A 40 -10.92 -0.37 23.92
CA ARG A 40 -11.06 0.19 25.29
C ARG A 40 -10.49 -0.68 26.40
N HIS A 41 -10.08 -1.92 26.13
CA HIS A 41 -9.65 -2.87 27.17
C HIS A 41 -8.16 -3.24 27.19
N MET A 42 -7.33 -2.76 26.24
CA MET A 42 -5.91 -3.17 26.16
C MET A 42 -4.87 -2.09 26.56
N LEU A 43 -5.29 -0.92 27.05
CA LEU A 43 -4.38 0.20 27.38
C LEU A 43 -4.43 0.65 28.86
N VAL A 44 -4.86 -0.23 29.77
CA VAL A 44 -4.84 0.03 31.23
C VAL A 44 -3.94 -0.93 32.01
N HIS A 45 -3.35 -1.97 31.40
CA HIS A 45 -2.47 -2.91 32.10
C HIS A 45 -1.08 -2.99 31.49
N THR A 46 -0.24 -1.96 31.70
CA THR A 46 1.23 -2.05 31.88
C THR A 46 1.86 -0.65 32.05
N LEU A 47 1.44 0.12 33.06
CA LEU A 47 2.23 1.23 33.61
C LEU A 47 1.77 1.65 35.03
N GLY A 48 1.17 0.72 35.78
CA GLY A 48 0.48 1.03 37.04
C GLY A 48 0.88 0.16 38.23
N ASN A 49 2.05 -0.48 38.23
CA ASN A 49 2.40 -1.44 39.31
C ASN A 49 3.78 -1.24 39.95
N TRP A 50 4.35 -0.03 39.93
CA TRP A 50 5.62 0.21 40.63
C TRP A 50 5.71 1.47 41.51
N LEU A 51 4.61 2.20 41.71
CA LEU A 51 4.54 3.21 42.76
C LEU A 51 3.20 3.07 43.47
N TRP A 52 3.17 2.30 44.57
CA TRP A 52 2.26 2.50 45.70
C TRP A 52 2.60 1.51 46.82
N THR A 53 3.71 1.72 47.50
CA THR A 53 3.89 1.22 48.88
C THR A 53 3.72 2.38 49.85
N ARG A 54 2.70 2.22 50.69
CA ARG A 54 2.44 2.85 52.00
C ARG A 54 1.71 4.21 52.08
N SER A 55 0.72 4.16 52.99
CA SER A 55 0.07 5.21 53.80
C SER A 55 -1.20 5.91 53.27
N LYS A 56 -2.32 5.58 53.95
CA LYS A 56 -3.59 6.31 54.06
C LYS A 56 -3.44 7.45 55.12
N PRO A 57 -4.45 8.30 55.37
CA PRO A 57 -5.22 9.16 54.47
C PRO A 57 -5.33 10.60 55.01
N LEU A 58 -5.65 11.62 54.20
CA LEU A 58 -6.40 12.79 54.66
C LEU A 58 -7.02 13.59 53.49
N VAL A 59 -8.23 14.05 53.77
CA VAL A 59 -9.28 14.58 52.90
C VAL A 59 -9.05 16.06 52.60
N LEU A 60 -9.23 16.52 51.36
CA LEU A 60 -9.91 17.79 50.99
C LEU A 60 -10.00 17.98 49.46
N TRP A 61 -10.98 18.78 49.05
CA TRP A 61 -11.74 18.70 47.80
C TRP A 61 -11.18 19.60 46.69
N GLY A 62 -11.22 19.12 45.43
CA GLY A 62 -11.44 19.92 44.22
C GLY A 62 -10.28 20.70 43.60
N ILE A 63 -9.68 20.17 42.52
CA ILE A 63 -9.43 20.84 41.22
C ILE A 63 -9.07 19.77 40.17
N ASN A 64 -9.73 19.88 39.02
CA ASN A 64 -9.86 18.86 37.99
C ASN A 64 -8.64 18.86 37.04
N HIS A 65 -7.53 18.20 37.39
CA HIS A 65 -6.37 17.99 36.52
C HIS A 65 -6.58 16.80 35.55
N ARG A 66 -7.47 16.99 34.56
CA ARG A 66 -7.60 16.08 33.38
C ARG A 66 -6.98 16.63 32.09
N LYS A 67 -6.31 17.78 32.12
CA LYS A 67 -5.88 18.49 30.90
C LYS A 67 -4.38 18.45 30.56
N CYS A 68 -3.51 17.80 31.32
CA CYS A 68 -2.06 17.96 31.12
C CYS A 68 -1.24 16.73 30.70
N LEU A 69 -1.82 15.53 30.50
CA LEU A 69 -1.03 14.37 30.03
C LEU A 69 -1.58 13.62 28.80
N ALA A 70 -2.68 14.08 28.20
CA ALA A 70 -3.22 13.51 26.97
C ALA A 70 -2.77 14.26 25.70
N ARG A 71 -1.53 14.79 25.68
CA ARG A 71 -1.04 15.62 24.57
C ARG A 71 0.24 15.15 23.89
N LEU A 72 0.81 13.99 24.24
CA LEU A 72 2.11 13.58 23.71
C LEU A 72 2.17 12.31 22.85
N LEU A 73 1.15 11.45 22.75
CA LEU A 73 1.30 10.16 22.03
C LEU A 73 0.01 9.62 21.41
N VAL A 74 -0.82 10.51 20.86
CA VAL A 74 -1.93 10.15 19.97
C VAL A 74 -1.82 11.06 18.76
N ILE A 75 -1.38 10.52 17.63
CA ILE A 75 -1.70 11.12 16.33
C ILE A 75 -3.22 10.94 16.20
N PRO A 76 -4.02 12.02 16.29
CA PRO A 76 -5.44 11.89 16.11
C PRO A 76 -5.66 11.54 14.65
N THR A 77 -6.44 10.51 14.33
CA THR A 77 -6.98 10.28 12.98
C THR A 77 -7.94 11.39 12.52
N HIS A 78 -8.14 12.43 13.34
CA HIS A 78 -8.64 13.73 12.90
C HIS A 78 -7.58 14.65 12.25
N LYS A 79 -6.29 14.29 12.24
CA LYS A 79 -5.22 15.12 11.65
C LYS A 79 -4.92 14.83 10.17
N THR A 80 -5.20 13.64 9.64
CA THR A 80 -5.22 13.43 8.17
C THR A 80 -6.41 14.16 7.53
N SER A 81 -7.53 14.26 8.28
CA SER A 81 -8.66 15.15 7.97
C SER A 81 -8.30 16.65 8.07
N ASN A 82 -7.26 17.02 8.83
CA ASN A 82 -6.84 18.43 8.96
C ASN A 82 -6.05 18.94 7.75
N MET A 83 -5.29 18.10 7.04
CA MET A 83 -4.57 18.53 5.83
C MET A 83 -5.55 19.01 4.75
N MET A 84 -6.63 18.24 4.52
CA MET A 84 -7.73 18.67 3.64
C MET A 84 -8.67 19.72 4.26
N ARG A 85 -8.73 19.89 5.59
CA ARG A 85 -9.53 20.98 6.22
C ARG A 85 -8.84 22.34 6.09
N VAL A 86 -7.52 22.34 5.96
CA VAL A 86 -6.69 23.55 5.88
C VAL A 86 -6.58 24.06 4.44
N LEU A 87 -6.71 23.19 3.44
CA LEU A 87 -6.54 23.53 2.03
C LEU A 87 -7.85 23.85 1.26
N PHE A 88 -9.02 23.36 1.71
CA PHE A 88 -10.27 23.51 0.93
C PHE A 88 -11.51 23.85 1.79
N PHE A 89 -12.30 24.84 1.34
CA PHE A 89 -13.62 25.20 1.89
C PHE A 89 -14.60 24.00 1.78
N GLN A 90 -15.57 23.86 2.70
CA GLN A 90 -16.53 22.73 2.72
C GLN A 90 -17.20 22.39 1.37
N PRO A 91 -17.63 23.36 0.55
CA PRO A 91 -18.19 23.08 -0.77
C PRO A 91 -17.13 22.79 -1.85
N ALA A 92 -15.93 23.38 -1.79
CA ALA A 92 -14.81 23.11 -2.71
C ALA A 92 -14.20 21.70 -2.50
N ARG A 93 -14.31 21.15 -1.28
CA ARG A 93 -13.93 19.75 -0.97
C ARG A 93 -14.73 18.71 -1.74
N GLN A 94 -15.99 18.99 -2.07
CA GLN A 94 -16.87 18.02 -2.73
C GLN A 94 -16.59 17.92 -4.23
N ALA A 95 -16.32 19.05 -4.88
CA ALA A 95 -15.96 19.08 -6.30
C ALA A 95 -14.48 18.75 -6.56
N PHE A 96 -13.55 19.06 -5.64
CA PHE A 96 -12.20 18.49 -5.67
C PHE A 96 -12.21 16.97 -5.47
N ARG A 97 -13.14 16.45 -4.65
CA ARG A 97 -13.39 15.00 -4.56
C ARG A 97 -13.91 14.43 -5.88
N ALA A 98 -14.73 15.15 -6.64
CA ALA A 98 -15.17 14.73 -7.98
C ALA A 98 -14.00 14.57 -8.95
N LEU A 99 -13.13 15.59 -8.99
CA LEU A 99 -11.92 15.61 -9.83
C LEU A 99 -10.92 14.53 -9.40
N LEU A 100 -10.79 14.29 -8.09
CA LEU A 100 -10.02 13.18 -7.51
C LEU A 100 -10.69 11.82 -7.76
N CYS A 101 -12.01 11.76 -7.84
CA CYS A 101 -12.77 10.56 -8.22
C CYS A 101 -12.60 10.24 -9.71
N VAL A 102 -12.28 11.20 -10.59
CA VAL A 102 -11.82 10.88 -11.96
C VAL A 102 -10.49 10.13 -11.88
N VAL A 103 -9.53 10.62 -11.09
CA VAL A 103 -8.22 9.96 -10.90
C VAL A 103 -8.36 8.59 -10.21
N LEU A 104 -9.26 8.44 -9.24
CA LEU A 104 -9.52 7.16 -8.54
C LEU A 104 -10.47 6.23 -9.30
N GLY A 105 -11.38 6.75 -10.11
CA GLY A 105 -12.39 6.01 -10.87
C GLY A 105 -11.81 5.32 -12.10
N VAL A 106 -10.72 5.86 -12.65
CA VAL A 106 -9.92 5.19 -13.69
C VAL A 106 -9.22 3.91 -13.16
N ALA A 107 -9.31 3.61 -11.85
CA ALA A 107 -8.91 2.29 -11.32
C ALA A 107 -10.01 1.21 -11.47
N ILE A 108 -11.23 1.56 -11.88
CA ILE A 108 -12.33 0.63 -12.17
C ILE A 108 -12.75 0.86 -13.63
N ILE A 109 -11.92 0.41 -14.56
CA ILE A 109 -12.26 0.48 -15.98
C ILE A 109 -12.98 -0.82 -16.36
N GLN A 110 -14.21 -0.70 -16.84
CA GLN A 110 -14.72 -1.61 -17.85
C GLN A 110 -14.80 -0.85 -19.16
N ALA A 111 -14.31 -1.44 -20.25
CA ALA A 111 -14.44 -0.84 -21.57
C ALA A 111 -15.64 -1.46 -22.30
N THR A 112 -16.46 -0.62 -22.90
CA THR A 112 -17.17 -0.98 -24.12
C THR A 112 -16.22 -0.78 -25.31
N PRO A 113 -16.19 -1.68 -26.30
CA PRO A 113 -15.33 -1.51 -27.47
C PRO A 113 -15.89 -0.40 -28.35
N ALA A 114 -15.35 0.82 -28.22
CA ALA A 114 -15.51 1.85 -29.24
C ALA A 114 -14.30 1.77 -30.16
N MET A 115 -14.49 1.29 -31.40
CA MET A 115 -13.48 1.43 -32.46
C MET A 115 -13.27 2.93 -32.74
N ALA A 116 -12.23 3.52 -32.15
CA ALA A 116 -11.76 4.85 -32.51
C ALA A 116 -10.40 4.71 -33.23
N GLN A 117 -10.45 4.66 -34.57
CA GLN A 117 -9.25 4.89 -35.37
C GLN A 117 -8.82 6.35 -35.17
N ARG A 118 -7.71 6.58 -34.46
CA ARG A 118 -7.00 7.85 -34.51
C ARG A 118 -5.64 7.62 -35.18
N SER A 119 -5.54 8.09 -36.41
CA SER A 119 -4.26 8.43 -37.03
C SER A 119 -4.07 9.92 -36.82
N GLN A 120 -3.15 10.32 -35.95
CA GLN A 120 -2.70 11.70 -35.88
C GLN A 120 -1.17 11.73 -35.87
N SER A 121 -0.64 12.58 -36.74
CA SER A 121 0.76 12.90 -36.96
C SER A 121 1.44 13.44 -35.70
N ASP A 122 2.68 13.02 -35.46
CA ASP A 122 3.52 13.28 -34.28
C ASP A 122 3.83 14.76 -33.94
N ASP A 123 3.42 15.74 -34.76
CA ASP A 123 3.81 17.15 -34.55
C ASP A 123 2.85 17.97 -33.65
N ASP A 124 1.66 17.45 -33.30
CA ASP A 124 0.63 18.15 -32.48
C ASP A 124 0.23 17.39 -31.19
N ALA A 125 0.97 16.35 -30.80
CA ALA A 125 0.64 15.54 -29.62
C ALA A 125 1.01 16.27 -28.31
N LEU A 126 0.10 16.23 -27.31
CA LEU A 126 0.38 16.73 -25.95
C LEU A 126 1.66 16.08 -25.42
N PRO A 127 2.69 16.86 -25.02
CA PRO A 127 3.90 16.28 -24.46
C PRO A 127 3.62 15.45 -23.21
N ALA A 128 4.46 14.45 -22.97
CA ALA A 128 4.48 13.71 -21.71
C ALA A 128 4.42 14.66 -20.51
N ALA A 129 3.55 14.39 -19.54
CA ALA A 129 3.32 15.28 -18.40
C ALA A 129 4.60 15.62 -17.63
N SER A 130 5.62 14.74 -17.62
CA SER A 130 6.92 15.05 -17.01
C SER A 130 7.64 16.24 -17.67
N ARG A 131 7.39 16.52 -18.95
CA ARG A 131 7.89 17.71 -19.68
C ARG A 131 7.01 18.95 -19.48
N LEU A 132 5.86 18.79 -18.86
CA LEU A 132 4.91 19.89 -18.61
C LEU A 132 4.97 20.38 -17.16
N LEU A 133 5.28 19.47 -16.24
CA LEU A 133 5.28 19.71 -14.81
C LEU A 133 6.58 20.36 -14.32
N PRO A 134 6.51 21.14 -13.22
CA PRO A 134 7.68 21.81 -12.65
C PRO A 134 8.82 20.84 -12.26
N PHE A 135 10.07 21.30 -12.39
CA PHE A 135 11.29 20.55 -12.02
C PHE A 135 11.28 19.98 -10.60
N GLU A 136 10.75 20.73 -9.63
CA GLU A 136 10.70 20.36 -8.21
C GLU A 136 9.42 19.59 -7.84
N SER A 137 8.78 18.93 -8.81
CA SER A 137 7.61 18.09 -8.52
C SER A 137 8.01 16.95 -7.58
N MET A 138 7.43 16.95 -6.38
CA MET A 138 7.73 15.98 -5.31
C MET A 138 6.91 14.70 -5.44
N VAL A 139 5.74 14.77 -6.07
CA VAL A 139 4.92 13.61 -6.43
C VAL A 139 4.50 13.77 -7.87
N TYR A 140 4.57 12.68 -8.62
CA TYR A 140 4.15 12.58 -10.01
C TYR A 140 3.45 11.25 -10.21
N ILE A 141 2.29 11.27 -10.85
CA ILE A 141 1.54 10.10 -11.28
C ILE A 141 1.02 10.40 -12.68
N ARG A 142 1.22 9.49 -13.63
CA ARG A 142 0.71 9.60 -14.99
C ARG A 142 0.16 8.27 -15.47
N LEU A 143 -1.02 8.34 -16.06
CA LEU A 143 -1.52 7.38 -17.03
C LEU A 143 -1.24 7.94 -18.43
N ASP A 144 -0.64 7.13 -19.28
CA ASP A 144 -0.21 7.55 -20.61
C ASP A 144 -1.39 7.78 -21.57
N SER A 145 -2.26 6.78 -21.70
CA SER A 145 -3.50 6.86 -22.46
C SER A 145 -4.57 6.01 -21.77
N VAL A 146 -5.67 6.65 -21.41
CA VAL A 146 -6.82 5.94 -20.84
C VAL A 146 -7.44 5.01 -21.87
N ASP A 147 -7.67 5.44 -23.11
CA ASP A 147 -8.25 4.60 -24.16
C ASP A 147 -7.43 3.33 -24.41
N ARG A 148 -6.11 3.46 -24.55
CA ARG A 148 -5.22 2.30 -24.69
C ARG A 148 -5.30 1.38 -23.48
N LEU A 149 -5.37 1.92 -22.27
CA LEU A 149 -5.52 1.12 -21.06
C LEU A 149 -6.87 0.39 -21.02
N LYS A 150 -7.96 1.03 -21.49
CA LYS A 150 -9.29 0.40 -21.64
C LYS A 150 -9.22 -0.78 -22.61
N GLU A 151 -8.59 -0.60 -23.77
CA GLU A 151 -8.39 -1.66 -24.77
C GLU A 151 -7.57 -2.82 -24.19
N GLN A 152 -6.43 -2.53 -23.59
CA GLN A 152 -5.55 -3.53 -22.98
C GLN A 152 -6.20 -4.29 -21.83
N PHE A 153 -7.07 -3.63 -21.05
CA PHE A 153 -7.85 -4.29 -20.01
C PHE A 153 -8.88 -5.27 -20.60
N THR A 154 -9.61 -4.85 -21.62
CA THR A 154 -10.61 -5.69 -22.31
C THR A 154 -9.99 -6.91 -22.96
N ASP A 155 -8.85 -6.73 -23.63
CA ASP A 155 -8.11 -7.80 -24.27
C ASP A 155 -7.33 -8.68 -23.27
N GLY A 156 -7.13 -8.18 -22.06
CA GLY A 156 -6.50 -8.88 -20.94
C GLY A 156 -7.37 -9.99 -20.37
N SER A 157 -6.79 -10.81 -19.50
CA SER A 157 -7.41 -12.02 -18.99
C SER A 157 -8.62 -11.72 -18.12
N MET A 158 -8.55 -10.67 -17.31
CA MET A 158 -9.68 -10.20 -16.50
C MET A 158 -10.82 -9.68 -17.38
N GLY A 159 -10.52 -8.87 -18.42
CA GLY A 159 -11.52 -8.37 -19.36
C GLY A 159 -12.23 -9.51 -20.10
N ARG A 160 -11.47 -10.47 -20.63
CA ARG A 160 -12.03 -11.68 -21.27
C ARG A 160 -12.85 -12.54 -20.31
N MET A 161 -12.44 -12.66 -19.05
CA MET A 161 -13.23 -13.37 -18.03
C MET A 161 -14.56 -12.69 -17.78
N LEU A 162 -14.56 -11.36 -17.59
CA LEU A 162 -15.78 -10.59 -17.39
C LEU A 162 -16.70 -10.67 -18.61
N ASN A 163 -16.14 -10.72 -19.82
CA ASN A 163 -16.83 -10.91 -21.10
C ASN A 163 -17.24 -12.37 -21.39
N ASP A 164 -16.86 -13.34 -20.56
CA ASP A 164 -17.28 -14.73 -20.74
C ASP A 164 -18.80 -14.85 -20.59
N PRO A 165 -19.53 -15.50 -21.51
CA PRO A 165 -21.00 -15.60 -21.45
C PRO A 165 -21.55 -16.12 -20.12
N LYS A 166 -20.77 -16.90 -19.38
CA LYS A 166 -21.17 -17.41 -18.07
C LYS A 166 -20.95 -16.41 -16.94
N MET A 167 -19.98 -15.51 -17.07
CA MET A 167 -19.68 -14.46 -16.09
C MET A 167 -20.53 -13.20 -16.31
N GLN A 168 -21.01 -12.97 -17.54
CA GLN A 168 -21.79 -11.79 -17.94
C GLN A 168 -22.93 -11.43 -16.97
N PRO A 169 -23.81 -12.34 -16.52
CA PRO A 169 -24.88 -11.97 -15.58
C PRO A 169 -24.37 -11.35 -14.28
N PHE A 170 -23.26 -11.89 -13.74
CA PHE A 170 -22.62 -11.35 -12.54
C PHE A 170 -21.95 -10.01 -12.83
N ALA A 171 -21.24 -9.89 -13.96
CA ALA A 171 -20.54 -8.66 -14.34
C ALA A 171 -21.51 -7.49 -14.57
N GLU A 172 -22.61 -7.73 -15.31
CA GLU A 172 -23.66 -6.74 -15.55
C GLU A 172 -24.33 -6.29 -14.25
N GLN A 173 -24.69 -7.22 -13.35
CA GLN A 173 -25.30 -6.86 -12.07
C GLN A 173 -24.30 -6.12 -11.15
N ALA A 174 -23.02 -6.50 -11.16
CA ALA A 174 -21.98 -5.81 -10.41
C ALA A 174 -21.83 -4.36 -10.89
N TYR A 175 -21.87 -4.15 -12.21
CA TYR A 175 -21.87 -2.82 -12.81
C TYR A 175 -23.12 -2.03 -12.44
N ALA A 176 -24.31 -2.62 -12.58
CA ALA A 176 -25.58 -1.98 -12.20
C ALA A 176 -25.58 -1.56 -10.72
N THR A 177 -25.09 -2.43 -9.84
CA THR A 177 -24.92 -2.13 -8.41
C THR A 177 -23.97 -0.96 -8.18
N GLY A 178 -22.84 -0.93 -8.90
CA GLY A 178 -21.90 0.18 -8.86
C GLY A 178 -22.52 1.50 -9.34
N ALA A 179 -23.27 1.46 -10.44
CA ALA A 179 -23.99 2.60 -11.00
C ALA A 179 -25.06 3.12 -10.03
N GLU A 180 -25.83 2.24 -9.40
CA GLU A 180 -26.81 2.60 -8.36
C GLU A 180 -26.16 3.29 -7.16
N LEU A 181 -25.03 2.76 -6.67
CA LEU A 181 -24.27 3.41 -5.60
C LEU A 181 -23.70 4.76 -6.04
N PHE A 182 -23.36 4.90 -7.33
CA PHE A 182 -22.86 6.14 -7.90
C PHE A 182 -23.95 7.20 -8.08
N GLU A 183 -25.24 6.85 -8.15
CA GLU A 183 -26.34 7.83 -8.23
C GLU A 183 -26.34 8.81 -7.04
N LEU A 184 -25.88 8.37 -5.86
CA LEU A 184 -25.65 9.25 -4.69
C LEU A 184 -24.62 10.36 -4.97
N LEU A 185 -23.65 10.08 -5.84
CA LEU A 185 -22.65 11.04 -6.30
C LEU A 185 -23.17 11.83 -7.51
N ARG A 186 -23.94 11.21 -8.41
CA ARG A 186 -24.55 11.88 -9.56
C ARG A 186 -25.39 13.09 -9.15
N GLU A 187 -26.13 13.06 -8.04
CA GLU A 187 -26.87 14.24 -7.58
C GLU A 187 -25.95 15.46 -7.32
N GLN A 188 -24.68 15.22 -6.99
CA GLN A 188 -23.69 16.27 -6.70
C GLN A 188 -22.82 16.61 -7.91
N LEU A 189 -22.44 15.60 -8.69
CA LEU A 189 -21.55 15.74 -9.84
C LEU A 189 -22.32 16.11 -11.11
N GLY A 190 -23.57 15.66 -11.19
CA GLY A 190 -24.52 15.79 -12.30
C GLY A 190 -24.01 15.21 -13.62
N VAL A 191 -23.19 14.18 -13.54
CA VAL A 191 -22.79 13.28 -14.64
C VAL A 191 -23.00 11.84 -14.17
N SER A 192 -23.34 10.93 -15.08
CA SER A 192 -23.45 9.49 -14.75
C SER A 192 -22.06 8.85 -14.53
N LEU A 193 -22.05 7.59 -14.07
CA LEU A 193 -20.82 6.81 -13.97
C LEU A 193 -20.18 6.61 -15.35
N ASP A 194 -20.98 6.25 -16.36
CA ASP A 194 -20.52 6.09 -17.75
C ASP A 194 -19.89 7.38 -18.28
N GLU A 195 -20.61 8.51 -18.14
CA GLU A 195 -20.11 9.82 -18.58
C GLU A 195 -18.80 10.18 -17.88
N LEU A 196 -18.67 9.88 -16.58
CA LEU A 196 -17.44 10.14 -15.83
C LEU A 196 -16.26 9.31 -16.32
N LEU A 197 -16.48 8.02 -16.60
CA LEU A 197 -15.46 7.08 -17.07
C LEU A 197 -15.05 7.34 -18.52
N ASP A 198 -15.93 7.93 -19.32
CA ASP A 198 -15.67 8.26 -20.73
C ASP A 198 -15.02 9.64 -20.93
N ILE A 199 -14.97 10.50 -19.91
CA ILE A 199 -14.30 11.81 -20.01
C ILE A 199 -12.83 11.68 -20.43
N PRO A 200 -11.95 10.96 -19.70
CA PRO A 200 -10.55 10.90 -20.06
C PRO A 200 -10.33 9.92 -21.23
N GLN A 201 -9.68 10.40 -22.29
CA GLN A 201 -9.35 9.60 -23.50
C GLN A 201 -7.84 9.39 -23.62
N GLY A 202 -7.06 10.44 -23.36
CA GLY A 202 -5.61 10.42 -23.45
C GLY A 202 -4.92 10.37 -22.09
N GLN A 203 -3.87 11.17 -21.94
CA GLN A 203 -3.07 11.26 -20.73
C GLN A 203 -3.86 11.84 -19.54
N VAL A 204 -3.72 11.19 -18.38
CA VAL A 204 -4.16 11.76 -17.09
C VAL A 204 -2.96 11.83 -16.17
N ALA A 205 -2.62 13.03 -15.69
CA ALA A 205 -1.48 13.22 -14.82
C ALA A 205 -1.80 14.07 -13.60
N PHE A 206 -1.19 13.73 -12.47
CA PHE A 206 -1.31 14.42 -11.19
C PHE A 206 0.08 14.70 -10.64
N ALA A 207 0.29 15.90 -10.09
CA ALA A 207 1.53 16.27 -9.43
C ALA A 207 1.32 17.08 -8.15
N LEU A 208 2.23 16.88 -7.20
CA LEU A 208 2.46 17.79 -6.08
C LEU A 208 3.80 18.48 -6.27
N HIS A 209 3.82 19.79 -6.17
CA HIS A 209 5.03 20.59 -6.36
C HIS A 209 5.04 21.79 -5.40
N PRO A 210 6.17 22.48 -5.19
CA PRO A 210 6.18 23.78 -4.53
C PRO A 210 5.26 24.78 -5.26
N SER A 211 4.43 25.50 -4.50
CA SER A 211 3.68 26.63 -5.04
C SER A 211 4.63 27.80 -5.26
N MET A 212 4.46 28.49 -6.39
CA MET A 212 5.13 29.77 -6.63
C MET A 212 4.62 30.85 -5.67
N PRO A 213 5.48 31.81 -5.28
CA PRO A 213 5.06 32.96 -4.50
C PRO A 213 4.16 33.85 -5.34
N MET A 214 3.15 34.47 -4.71
CA MET A 214 2.26 35.43 -5.37
C MET A 214 2.97 36.78 -5.59
N ASP A 215 2.59 37.48 -6.66
CA ASP A 215 3.05 38.85 -6.90
C ASP A 215 2.63 39.80 -5.77
N GLU A 216 3.49 40.77 -5.43
CA GLU A 216 3.23 41.76 -4.37
C GLU A 216 1.90 42.50 -4.56
N LYS A 217 1.52 42.75 -5.81
CA LYS A 217 0.25 43.40 -6.15
C LYS A 217 -0.95 42.55 -5.76
N ASP A 218 -0.93 41.26 -6.10
CA ASP A 218 -2.02 40.34 -5.75
C ASP A 218 -2.08 40.17 -4.21
N ILE A 219 -0.93 40.09 -3.54
CA ILE A 219 -0.85 40.06 -2.08
C ILE A 219 -1.50 41.31 -1.45
N ALA A 220 -1.16 42.50 -1.95
CA ALA A 220 -1.69 43.75 -1.43
C ALA A 220 -3.20 43.87 -1.62
N GLU A 221 -3.73 43.39 -2.76
CA GLU A 221 -5.17 43.40 -3.03
C GLU A 221 -5.94 42.45 -2.11
N ILE A 222 -5.39 41.26 -1.84
CA ILE A 222 -5.99 40.30 -0.91
C ILE A 222 -5.96 40.85 0.52
N ALA A 223 -4.86 41.49 0.93
CA ALA A 223 -4.72 42.10 2.24
C ALA A 223 -5.70 43.27 2.44
N ALA A 224 -5.97 44.06 1.40
CA ALA A 224 -6.92 45.17 1.44
C ALA A 224 -8.38 44.71 1.61
N GLY A 225 -8.72 43.47 1.22
CA GLY A 225 -10.06 42.89 1.38
C GLY A 225 -10.31 42.20 2.74
N ASP A 226 -9.36 42.26 3.67
CA ASP A 226 -9.40 41.52 4.94
C ASP A 226 -9.84 42.40 6.14
N ASP A 227 -11.15 42.48 6.38
CA ASP A 227 -11.77 43.28 7.45
C ASP A 227 -11.61 42.68 8.88
N GLU A 228 -10.54 41.95 9.18
CA GLU A 228 -10.45 41.13 10.40
C GLU A 228 -10.07 41.94 11.67
N GLU A 229 -11.00 42.58 12.38
CA GLU A 229 -10.71 43.54 13.46
C GLU A 229 -9.80 43.08 14.63
N ASP A 230 -9.59 41.78 14.82
CA ASP A 230 -8.74 41.21 15.89
C ASP A 230 -7.27 41.16 15.46
N GLU A 231 -6.44 42.04 16.05
CA GLU A 231 -5.00 42.16 15.76
C GLU A 231 -4.21 40.86 15.99
N GLU A 232 -4.54 40.07 17.01
CA GLU A 232 -3.85 38.79 17.25
C GLU A 232 -4.20 37.76 16.17
N ARG A 233 -5.46 37.76 15.70
CA ARG A 233 -5.87 36.88 14.60
C ARG A 233 -5.24 37.33 13.29
N ARG A 234 -5.23 38.63 12.98
CA ARG A 234 -4.52 39.21 11.83
C ARG A 234 -3.05 38.80 11.83
N ALA A 235 -2.31 39.05 12.91
CA ALA A 235 -0.87 38.75 12.97
C ALA A 235 -0.55 37.25 12.83
N ARG A 236 -1.31 36.36 13.47
CA ARG A 236 -1.15 34.90 13.32
C ARG A 236 -1.46 34.44 11.91
N ARG A 237 -2.45 35.06 11.28
CA ARG A 237 -2.93 34.76 9.94
C ARG A 237 -1.96 35.27 8.87
N GLU A 238 -1.44 36.48 9.00
CA GLU A 238 -0.36 37.04 8.17
C GLU A 238 0.92 36.20 8.24
N THR A 239 1.31 35.76 9.45
CA THR A 239 2.47 34.88 9.62
C THR A 239 2.27 33.54 8.90
N ARG A 240 1.06 32.98 9.00
CA ARG A 240 0.69 31.75 8.28
C ARG A 240 0.65 31.97 6.76
N MET A 241 0.23 33.14 6.29
CA MET A 241 0.24 33.49 4.86
C MET A 241 1.62 33.58 4.30
N ARG A 242 2.53 34.31 4.97
CA ARG A 242 3.92 34.41 4.52
C ARG A 242 4.53 33.02 4.37
N ARG A 243 4.31 32.14 5.34
CA ARG A 243 4.73 30.74 5.25
C ARG A 243 4.03 29.96 4.17
N GLN A 244 2.74 30.16 3.94
CA GLN A 244 2.00 29.47 2.86
C GLN A 244 2.37 30.02 1.47
N GLN A 245 2.85 31.25 1.37
CA GLN A 245 3.35 31.87 0.14
C GLN A 245 4.77 31.42 -0.18
N GLU A 246 5.62 31.32 0.84
CA GLU A 246 7.02 30.90 0.70
C GLU A 246 7.12 29.37 0.60
N PHE A 247 6.34 28.67 1.43
CA PHE A 247 6.38 27.22 1.60
C PHE A 247 5.11 26.48 1.13
N GLY A 248 4.23 27.12 0.37
CA GLY A 248 2.99 26.51 -0.14
C GLY A 248 3.21 25.25 -0.97
N VAL A 249 2.28 24.30 -0.90
CA VAL A 249 2.25 23.16 -1.83
C VAL A 249 1.23 23.46 -2.91
N GLY A 250 1.68 23.35 -4.16
CA GLY A 250 0.86 23.35 -5.35
C GLY A 250 0.43 21.94 -5.75
N VAL A 251 -0.71 21.84 -6.42
CA VAL A 251 -1.23 20.62 -7.03
C VAL A 251 -1.49 20.92 -8.50
N THR A 252 -1.06 20.05 -9.40
CA THR A 252 -1.42 20.14 -10.82
C THR A 252 -2.14 18.87 -11.25
N LEU A 253 -3.22 19.03 -12.01
CA LEU A 253 -3.95 17.96 -12.67
C LEU A 253 -4.03 18.26 -14.17
N ILE A 254 -3.72 17.26 -14.99
CA ILE A 254 -3.81 17.29 -16.45
C ILE A 254 -4.75 16.16 -16.86
N ILE A 255 -5.76 16.47 -17.67
CA ILE A 255 -6.69 15.50 -18.26
C ILE A 255 -6.79 15.79 -19.76
N ASP A 256 -6.31 14.87 -20.58
CA ASP A 256 -6.63 14.85 -22.00
C ASP A 256 -7.99 14.16 -22.21
N ALA A 257 -9.00 14.97 -22.44
CA ALA A 257 -10.37 14.52 -22.66
C ALA A 257 -10.72 14.43 -24.15
N GLY A 258 -9.82 14.87 -25.05
CA GLY A 258 -10.03 14.89 -26.49
C GLY A 258 -11.39 15.45 -26.89
N GLN A 259 -12.23 14.59 -27.48
CA GLN A 259 -13.58 14.98 -27.94
C GLN A 259 -14.60 15.09 -26.79
N ASN A 260 -14.31 14.47 -25.64
CA ASN A 260 -15.15 14.46 -24.45
C ASN A 260 -14.83 15.60 -23.48
N ILE A 261 -14.17 16.66 -23.96
CA ILE A 261 -13.88 17.87 -23.18
C ILE A 261 -15.14 18.61 -22.71
N GLY A 262 -16.24 18.55 -23.47
CA GLY A 262 -17.50 19.22 -23.12
C GLY A 262 -18.10 18.79 -21.76
N PRO A 263 -18.33 17.49 -21.54
CA PRO A 263 -18.73 16.96 -20.22
C PRO A 263 -17.78 17.34 -19.09
N LEU A 264 -16.46 17.30 -19.32
CA LEU A 264 -15.47 17.73 -18.32
C LEU A 264 -15.62 19.21 -17.98
N MET A 265 -15.76 20.08 -18.98
CA MET A 265 -15.95 21.51 -18.76
C MET A 265 -17.25 21.82 -18.04
N THR A 266 -18.31 21.02 -18.23
CA THR A 266 -19.55 21.14 -17.43
C THR A 266 -19.29 20.87 -15.93
N LEU A 267 -18.44 19.90 -15.60
CA LEU A 267 -18.01 19.66 -14.21
C LEU A 267 -17.18 20.84 -13.67
N VAL A 268 -16.28 21.38 -14.50
CA VAL A 268 -15.43 22.52 -14.15
C VAL A 268 -16.26 23.78 -13.91
N GLU A 269 -17.28 24.07 -14.72
CA GLU A 269 -18.19 25.20 -14.54
C GLU A 269 -19.00 25.11 -13.24
N ARG A 270 -19.45 23.91 -12.88
CA ARG A 270 -20.13 23.66 -11.59
C ARG A 270 -19.17 23.86 -10.43
N PHE A 271 -17.94 23.37 -10.55
CA PHE A 271 -16.87 23.61 -9.58
C PHE A 271 -16.59 25.11 -9.44
N GLU A 272 -16.41 25.84 -10.54
CA GLU A 272 -16.18 27.29 -10.59
C GLU A 272 -17.30 28.02 -9.85
N THR A 273 -18.55 27.74 -10.21
CA THR A 273 -19.75 28.32 -9.58
C THR A 273 -19.77 28.09 -8.07
N GLN A 274 -19.34 26.91 -7.63
CA GLN A 274 -19.31 26.54 -6.22
C GLN A 274 -18.16 27.19 -5.46
N VAL A 275 -16.99 27.37 -6.09
CA VAL A 275 -15.84 28.09 -5.53
C VAL A 275 -16.15 29.59 -5.39
N LEU A 276 -16.80 30.19 -6.39
CA LEU A 276 -17.19 31.60 -6.40
C LEU A 276 -18.29 31.96 -5.38
N LYS A 277 -19.02 30.99 -4.82
CA LYS A 277 -19.86 31.21 -3.63
C LYS A 277 -19.04 31.45 -2.37
N GLY A 278 -17.77 31.05 -2.37
CA GLY A 278 -16.79 31.31 -1.33
C GLY A 278 -16.09 32.67 -1.51
N PRO A 279 -15.05 32.95 -0.72
CA PRO A 279 -14.27 34.18 -0.82
C PRO A 279 -13.25 34.07 -1.97
N PHE A 280 -13.73 33.93 -3.20
CA PHE A 280 -12.91 33.90 -4.42
C PHE A 280 -13.47 34.85 -5.47
N ASN A 281 -12.58 35.48 -6.23
CA ASN A 281 -12.89 36.34 -7.35
C ASN A 281 -12.29 35.75 -8.63
N LYS A 282 -13.07 35.74 -9.72
CA LYS A 282 -12.59 35.35 -11.05
C LYS A 282 -11.76 36.48 -11.66
N LYS A 283 -10.53 36.18 -12.07
CA LYS A 283 -9.60 37.10 -12.75
C LYS A 283 -8.98 36.41 -13.98
N PRO A 284 -9.70 36.31 -15.10
CA PRO A 284 -9.18 35.69 -16.30
C PRO A 284 -7.93 36.43 -16.78
N ARG A 285 -7.00 35.70 -17.39
CA ARG A 285 -5.76 36.21 -17.97
C ARG A 285 -5.52 35.53 -19.29
N ASP A 286 -5.34 36.30 -20.35
CA ASP A 286 -4.86 35.75 -21.62
C ASP A 286 -3.34 35.55 -21.53
N VAL A 287 -2.89 34.34 -21.82
CA VAL A 287 -1.47 33.98 -21.89
C VAL A 287 -1.25 33.30 -23.23
N GLU A 288 -0.52 33.95 -24.13
CA GLU A 288 -0.17 33.43 -25.46
C GLU A 288 -1.40 32.94 -26.27
N GLY A 289 -2.54 33.64 -26.15
CA GLY A 289 -3.78 33.33 -26.85
C GLY A 289 -4.62 32.20 -26.23
N THR A 290 -4.29 31.77 -25.01
CA THR A 290 -5.10 30.86 -24.20
C THR A 290 -5.59 31.59 -22.95
N GLU A 291 -6.90 31.58 -22.72
CA GLU A 291 -7.49 32.17 -21.51
C GLU A 291 -7.28 31.24 -20.32
N ILE A 292 -6.49 31.70 -19.35
CA ILE A 292 -6.36 31.08 -18.04
C ILE A 292 -7.38 31.70 -17.11
N VAL A 293 -8.30 30.89 -16.60
CA VAL A 293 -9.23 31.29 -15.55
C VAL A 293 -8.51 31.19 -14.21
N ARG A 294 -8.33 32.33 -13.54
CA ARG A 294 -7.74 32.39 -12.20
C ARG A 294 -8.81 32.73 -11.17
N LEU A 295 -9.06 31.81 -10.25
CA LEU A 295 -9.90 32.00 -9.08
C LEU A 295 -9.01 32.44 -7.94
N MET A 296 -8.92 33.76 -7.77
CA MET A 296 -8.07 34.39 -6.76
C MET A 296 -8.82 34.50 -5.44
N PRO A 297 -8.20 34.14 -4.30
CA PRO A 297 -8.87 34.27 -3.02
C PRO A 297 -9.09 35.75 -2.69
N SER A 298 -10.27 36.13 -2.23
CA SER A 298 -10.61 37.50 -1.83
C SER A 298 -10.16 37.82 -0.40
N ARG A 299 -9.74 36.80 0.35
CA ARG A 299 -9.17 36.91 1.69
C ARG A 299 -8.01 35.95 1.81
N ALA A 300 -7.00 36.35 2.56
CA ALA A 300 -5.78 35.57 2.54
C ALA A 300 -5.93 34.23 3.30
N GLY A 301 -5.02 33.27 3.02
CA GLY A 301 -4.95 31.97 3.71
C GLY A 301 -5.67 30.85 2.97
N GLN A 302 -6.15 31.16 1.76
CA GLN A 302 -6.61 30.20 0.76
C GLN A 302 -5.64 30.24 -0.43
N THR A 303 -5.51 29.12 -1.12
CA THR A 303 -4.61 29.00 -2.27
C THR A 303 -5.39 29.37 -3.55
N PRO A 304 -4.80 30.16 -4.47
CA PRO A 304 -5.38 30.38 -5.80
C PRO A 304 -5.63 29.08 -6.54
N ILE A 305 -6.62 29.10 -7.43
CA ILE A 305 -6.91 27.99 -8.33
C ILE A 305 -6.90 28.54 -9.75
N GLU A 306 -6.19 27.90 -10.64
CA GLU A 306 -6.06 28.28 -12.03
C GLU A 306 -6.41 27.10 -12.91
N TYR A 307 -7.07 27.34 -14.03
CA TYR A 307 -7.23 26.32 -15.04
C TYR A 307 -7.35 26.92 -16.43
N PHE A 308 -7.06 26.10 -17.43
CA PHE A 308 -7.34 26.40 -18.82
C PHE A 308 -7.77 25.12 -19.54
N GLU A 309 -8.43 25.32 -20.67
CA GLU A 309 -8.69 24.28 -21.65
C GLU A 309 -8.00 24.69 -22.95
N ARG A 310 -7.36 23.73 -23.60
CA ARG A 310 -6.71 23.91 -24.89
C ARG A 310 -6.67 22.58 -25.62
N ASP A 311 -7.04 22.57 -26.90
CA ASP A 311 -6.90 21.42 -27.79
C ASP A 311 -7.53 20.12 -27.22
N GLY A 312 -8.62 20.22 -26.42
CA GLY A 312 -9.26 19.07 -25.76
C GLY A 312 -8.58 18.61 -24.47
N VAL A 313 -7.54 19.33 -24.02
CA VAL A 313 -6.80 19.08 -22.79
C VAL A 313 -7.19 20.10 -21.73
N PHE A 314 -7.58 19.61 -20.57
CA PHE A 314 -7.85 20.40 -19.39
C PHE A 314 -6.67 20.35 -18.42
N VAL A 315 -6.23 21.52 -17.94
CA VAL A 315 -5.20 21.63 -16.91
C VAL A 315 -5.73 22.46 -15.76
N MET A 316 -5.65 21.94 -14.54
CA MET A 316 -5.96 22.66 -13.30
C MET A 316 -4.75 22.69 -12.38
N GLY A 317 -4.38 23.89 -11.93
CA GLY A 317 -3.42 24.14 -10.87
C GLY A 317 -4.12 24.66 -9.61
N VAL A 318 -3.85 24.07 -8.45
CA VAL A 318 -4.11 24.68 -7.14
C VAL A 318 -2.78 25.21 -6.64
N GLY A 319 -2.59 26.52 -6.67
CA GLY A 319 -1.29 27.17 -6.50
C GLY A 319 -1.19 28.36 -7.45
N TYR A 320 -0.38 29.35 -7.09
CA TYR A 320 -0.18 30.51 -7.96
C TYR A 320 0.59 30.11 -9.22
N GLN A 321 0.16 30.58 -10.40
CA GLN A 321 0.78 30.32 -11.71
C GLN A 321 1.00 28.83 -12.03
N SER A 322 0.32 27.92 -11.35
CA SER A 322 0.57 26.48 -11.48
C SER A 322 0.07 25.97 -12.84
N ALA A 323 -1.09 26.44 -13.31
CA ALA A 323 -1.56 26.11 -14.66
C ALA A 323 -0.81 26.93 -15.73
N GLU A 324 -0.50 28.19 -15.45
CA GLU A 324 0.27 29.05 -16.36
C GLU A 324 1.65 28.47 -16.69
N THR A 325 2.36 27.93 -15.69
CA THR A 325 3.66 27.25 -15.87
C THR A 325 3.54 26.05 -16.82
N VAL A 326 2.51 25.22 -16.64
CA VAL A 326 2.23 24.08 -17.52
C VAL A 326 1.98 24.54 -18.96
N LEU A 327 1.19 25.61 -19.15
CA LEU A 327 0.94 26.17 -20.48
C LEU A 327 2.23 26.67 -21.13
N MET A 328 3.08 27.39 -20.39
CA MET A 328 4.34 27.92 -20.93
C MET A 328 5.33 26.79 -21.29
N ASN A 329 5.38 25.72 -20.50
CA ASN A 329 6.15 24.52 -20.81
C ASN A 329 5.59 23.80 -22.05
N TRP A 330 4.27 23.66 -22.16
CA TRP A 330 3.63 23.08 -23.34
C TRP A 330 3.98 23.86 -24.61
N LEU A 331 3.93 25.19 -24.55
CA LEU A 331 4.27 26.05 -25.69
C LEU A 331 5.77 26.10 -26.02
N GLY A 332 6.65 25.47 -25.21
CA GLY A 332 8.10 25.57 -25.35
C GLY A 332 8.62 27.00 -25.13
N LYS A 333 7.87 27.83 -24.41
CA LYS A 333 8.18 29.25 -24.14
C LYS A 333 8.68 29.50 -22.72
N SER A 334 8.73 28.47 -21.90
CA SER A 334 9.33 28.52 -20.57
C SER A 334 10.85 28.37 -20.64
N GLU A 335 11.57 29.17 -19.86
CA GLU A 335 13.00 28.98 -19.61
C GLU A 335 13.27 28.07 -18.39
N GLU A 336 12.21 27.70 -17.66
CA GLU A 336 12.32 26.85 -16.48
C GLU A 336 12.53 25.38 -16.85
N LYS A 337 13.24 24.67 -15.98
CA LYS A 337 13.38 23.21 -16.11
C LYS A 337 12.08 22.52 -15.76
N THR A 338 11.90 21.33 -16.33
CA THR A 338 10.74 20.47 -16.12
C THR A 338 11.09 19.26 -15.26
N LEU A 339 10.11 18.50 -14.79
CA LEU A 339 10.36 17.25 -14.07
C LEU A 339 11.20 16.26 -14.91
N ALA A 340 11.05 16.27 -16.24
CA ALA A 340 11.87 15.45 -17.14
C ALA A 340 13.37 15.79 -17.08
N ASP A 341 13.74 16.99 -16.64
CA ASP A 341 15.12 17.43 -16.46
C ASP A 341 15.69 17.11 -15.07
N ASN A 342 14.84 16.59 -14.15
CA ASN A 342 15.23 16.22 -12.80
C ASN A 342 16.06 14.92 -12.82
N ALA A 343 17.24 14.96 -12.18
CA ALA A 343 18.19 13.85 -12.20
C ALA A 343 17.65 12.60 -11.46
N ASP A 344 17.00 12.78 -10.31
CA ASP A 344 16.45 11.67 -9.52
C ASP A 344 15.28 11.00 -10.24
N PHE A 345 14.42 11.81 -10.86
CA PHE A 345 13.39 11.33 -11.78
C PHE A 345 14.01 10.54 -12.94
N GLY A 346 15.06 11.09 -13.58
CA GLY A 346 15.77 10.43 -14.69
C GLY A 346 16.39 9.09 -14.30
N VAL A 347 16.97 8.97 -13.11
CA VAL A 347 17.50 7.70 -12.57
C VAL A 347 16.39 6.66 -12.43
N ILE A 348 15.23 7.05 -11.90
CA ILE A 348 14.09 6.13 -11.72
C ILE A 348 13.53 5.68 -13.06
N VAL A 349 13.27 6.63 -13.97
CA VAL A 349 12.71 6.34 -15.28
C VAL A 349 13.63 5.44 -16.10
N SER A 350 14.93 5.72 -16.13
CA SER A 350 15.91 4.90 -16.86
C SER A 350 16.04 3.47 -16.31
N ASN A 351 15.84 3.28 -14.99
CA ASN A 351 15.85 1.95 -14.40
C ASN A 351 14.56 1.17 -14.64
N CYS A 352 13.41 1.86 -14.72
CA CYS A 352 12.08 1.24 -14.82
C CYS A 352 11.55 1.07 -16.26
N ILE A 353 12.01 1.85 -17.25
CA ILE A 353 11.47 1.78 -18.61
C ILE A 353 12.00 0.58 -19.42
N GLY A 354 13.11 -0.03 -19.02
CA GLY A 354 13.63 -1.25 -19.66
C GLY A 354 13.91 -1.09 -21.16
N SER A 355 13.89 -2.20 -21.90
CA SER A 355 14.01 -2.24 -23.37
C SER A 355 12.66 -2.50 -24.05
N HIS A 356 11.56 -2.10 -23.41
CA HIS A 356 10.22 -2.34 -23.93
C HIS A 356 9.98 -1.44 -25.16
N GLU A 357 9.39 -2.00 -26.21
CA GLU A 357 9.09 -1.27 -27.45
C GLU A 357 7.95 -0.24 -27.28
N SER A 358 7.15 -0.39 -26.22
CA SER A 358 5.99 0.46 -25.93
C SER A 358 6.27 1.45 -24.81
N GLU A 359 5.64 2.63 -24.87
CA GLU A 359 5.59 3.54 -23.74
C GLU A 359 4.89 2.91 -22.52
N PRO A 360 5.30 3.25 -21.28
CA PRO A 360 4.65 2.73 -20.08
C PRO A 360 3.25 3.31 -19.92
N ALA A 361 2.25 2.45 -19.71
CA ALA A 361 0.87 2.87 -19.50
C ALA A 361 0.68 3.64 -18.18
N PHE A 362 1.46 3.32 -17.16
CA PHE A 362 1.44 4.00 -15.86
C PHE A 362 2.86 4.32 -15.40
N THR A 363 3.08 5.54 -14.92
CA THR A 363 4.35 5.95 -14.30
C THR A 363 4.09 6.75 -13.04
N PHE A 364 4.95 6.58 -12.03
CA PHE A 364 4.92 7.42 -10.84
C PHE A 364 6.31 7.68 -10.29
N PHE A 365 6.43 8.80 -9.59
CA PHE A 365 7.62 9.24 -8.88
C PHE A 365 7.22 9.95 -7.58
N VAL A 366 7.98 9.69 -6.52
CA VAL A 366 7.82 10.31 -5.22
C VAL A 366 9.20 10.63 -4.65
N ASP A 367 9.40 11.89 -4.28
CA ASP A 367 10.52 12.37 -3.50
C ASP A 367 10.08 12.51 -2.02
N PRO A 368 10.39 11.52 -1.16
CA PRO A 368 9.99 11.58 0.24
C PRO A 368 10.71 12.69 1.01
N HIS A 369 11.92 13.08 0.61
CA HIS A 369 12.72 14.09 1.29
C HIS A 369 12.11 15.48 1.05
N ALA A 370 11.88 15.84 -0.21
CA ALA A 370 11.27 17.11 -0.56
C ALA A 370 9.87 17.28 0.07
N ILE A 371 9.07 16.21 0.16
CA ILE A 371 7.77 16.25 0.84
C ILE A 371 7.93 16.63 2.30
N VAL A 372 8.86 16.00 3.02
CA VAL A 372 8.99 16.22 4.46
C VAL A 372 9.59 17.59 4.75
N ASP A 373 10.61 18.01 4.01
CA ASP A 373 11.18 19.37 4.09
C ASP A 373 10.08 20.42 3.94
N ARG A 374 9.27 20.27 2.89
CA ARG A 374 8.16 21.19 2.62
C ARG A 374 7.15 21.22 3.77
N LEU A 375 6.84 20.07 4.36
CA LEU A 375 5.92 19.99 5.50
C LEU A 375 6.50 20.60 6.78
N ILE A 376 7.82 20.53 6.99
CA ILE A 376 8.49 21.14 8.13
C ILE A 376 8.44 22.66 8.02
N ASP A 377 8.79 23.19 6.85
CA ASP A 377 8.79 24.62 6.59
C ASP A 377 7.39 25.24 6.73
N LEU A 378 6.37 24.53 6.22
CA LEU A 378 4.97 24.93 6.36
C LEU A 378 4.49 25.01 7.81
N ASN A 379 4.83 24.00 8.62
CA ASN A 379 4.35 23.91 9.99
C ASN A 379 5.20 24.74 10.97
N GLY A 380 6.46 25.06 10.61
CA GLY A 380 7.44 25.71 11.47
C GLY A 380 7.54 25.09 12.86
N GLY A 381 7.26 23.79 12.95
CA GLY A 381 7.21 23.05 14.19
C GLY A 381 8.62 22.70 14.62
N VAL A 382 9.22 23.47 15.53
CA VAL A 382 10.57 23.23 16.07
C VAL A 382 10.74 21.77 16.52
N THR A 383 9.70 21.16 17.10
CA THR A 383 9.73 19.75 17.47
C THR A 383 9.82 18.82 16.26
N THR A 384 9.06 19.07 15.20
CA THR A 384 9.06 18.24 13.98
C THR A 384 10.38 18.39 13.21
N ALA A 385 10.92 19.61 13.13
CA ALA A 385 12.23 19.88 12.53
C ALA A 385 13.36 19.16 13.30
N LEU A 386 13.34 19.22 14.64
CA LEU A 386 14.30 18.49 15.47
C LEU A 386 14.19 16.97 15.29
N PHE A 387 12.96 16.43 15.25
CA PHE A 387 12.76 15.00 14.97
C PHE A 387 13.27 14.61 13.58
N TRP A 388 13.01 15.43 12.56
CA TRP A 388 13.46 15.15 11.19
C TRP A 388 14.97 15.18 11.04
N GLY A 389 15.66 16.17 11.62
CA GLY A 389 17.13 16.19 11.61
C GLY A 389 17.75 14.91 12.20
N MET A 390 17.13 14.33 13.24
CA MET A 390 17.55 13.01 13.75
C MET A 390 17.31 11.87 12.74
N PHE A 391 16.25 11.92 11.94
CA PHE A 391 15.97 10.93 10.88
C PHE A 391 16.92 11.09 9.69
N GLU A 392 17.30 12.32 9.34
CA GLU A 392 18.32 12.61 8.32
C GLU A 392 19.70 12.08 8.73
N ASP A 393 20.12 12.33 9.98
CA ASP A 393 21.36 11.78 10.55
C ASP A 393 21.36 10.24 10.54
N LEU A 394 20.18 9.64 10.56
CA LEU A 394 19.94 8.21 10.43
C LEU A 394 19.95 7.72 8.97
N GLY A 395 20.32 8.54 7.99
CA GLY A 395 20.48 8.15 6.60
C GLY A 395 19.19 8.17 5.77
N ALA A 396 18.09 8.72 6.28
CA ALA A 396 16.84 8.86 5.50
C ALA A 396 17.00 9.79 4.28
N SER A 397 17.91 10.77 4.37
CA SER A 397 18.25 11.69 3.28
C SER A 397 18.92 11.03 2.08
N ARG A 398 19.33 9.76 2.19
CA ARG A 398 19.94 9.00 1.09
C ARG A 398 18.93 8.35 0.16
N ILE A 399 17.62 8.43 0.45
CA ILE A 399 16.59 7.98 -0.48
C ILE A 399 16.37 9.09 -1.51
N GLY A 400 17.00 8.99 -2.68
CA GLY A 400 16.87 9.98 -3.76
C GLY A 400 15.49 9.97 -4.42
N GLY A 401 14.73 8.89 -4.27
CA GLY A 401 13.35 8.83 -4.74
C GLY A 401 12.82 7.41 -4.88
N ILE A 402 11.50 7.31 -5.02
CA ILE A 402 10.79 6.05 -5.26
C ILE A 402 9.95 6.24 -6.51
N GLY A 403 10.02 5.29 -7.43
CA GLY A 403 9.09 5.32 -8.55
C GLY A 403 8.99 3.99 -9.27
N GLY A 404 8.21 4.01 -10.34
CA GLY A 404 7.93 2.82 -11.10
C GLY A 404 7.22 3.10 -12.41
N ALA A 405 7.24 2.10 -13.26
CA ALA A 405 6.60 2.09 -14.56
C ALA A 405 5.91 0.75 -14.77
N SER A 406 4.68 0.77 -15.26
CA SER A 406 3.92 -0.43 -15.62
C SER A 406 3.56 -0.41 -17.09
N PHE A 407 3.67 -1.58 -17.69
CA PHE A 407 3.34 -1.86 -19.08
C PHE A 407 2.25 -2.92 -19.09
N TYR A 408 1.30 -2.77 -20.02
CA TYR A 408 0.23 -3.73 -20.25
C TYR A 408 0.23 -4.08 -21.74
N GLY A 409 -0.20 -5.30 -22.03
CA GLY A 409 -0.14 -5.86 -23.38
C GLY A 409 1.27 -6.28 -23.78
N GLY A 410 1.33 -7.21 -24.73
CA GLY A 410 2.56 -7.86 -25.19
C GLY A 410 2.28 -9.28 -25.69
N GLU A 411 3.28 -9.89 -26.32
CA GLU A 411 3.18 -11.28 -26.80
C GLU A 411 3.34 -12.28 -25.64
N SER A 412 4.38 -12.12 -24.81
CA SER A 412 4.67 -13.04 -23.69
C SER A 412 4.00 -12.65 -22.37
N PHE A 413 3.88 -11.35 -22.10
CA PHE A 413 3.37 -10.82 -20.85
C PHE A 413 2.02 -10.13 -21.05
N GLU A 414 1.09 -10.35 -20.13
CA GLU A 414 -0.12 -9.54 -20.03
C GLU A 414 0.20 -8.18 -19.38
N SER A 415 1.04 -8.21 -18.34
CA SER A 415 1.51 -7.00 -17.67
C SER A 415 2.89 -7.21 -17.08
N ILE A 416 3.67 -6.13 -17.05
CA ILE A 416 4.95 -6.06 -16.36
C ILE A 416 5.10 -4.70 -15.68
N ALA A 417 5.52 -4.70 -14.43
CA ALA A 417 5.74 -3.51 -13.63
C ALA A 417 7.15 -3.54 -13.04
N HIS A 418 7.84 -2.41 -13.15
CA HIS A 418 9.15 -2.16 -12.58
C HIS A 418 9.04 -1.09 -11.52
N TYR A 419 9.67 -1.33 -10.37
CA TYR A 419 9.75 -0.38 -9.27
C TYR A 419 11.22 -0.21 -8.87
N PHE A 420 11.60 1.03 -8.59
CA PHE A 420 12.95 1.38 -8.21
C PHE A 420 12.94 2.31 -7.01
N ILE A 421 13.77 1.97 -6.03
CA ILE A 421 14.08 2.83 -4.88
C ILE A 421 15.52 3.29 -5.08
N ALA A 422 15.69 4.56 -5.43
CA ALA A 422 17.00 5.17 -5.54
C ALA A 422 17.59 5.38 -4.14
N ILE A 423 18.79 4.83 -3.92
CA ILE A 423 19.46 4.89 -2.62
C ILE A 423 20.92 5.23 -2.84
N ASP A 424 21.33 6.40 -2.36
CA ASP A 424 22.71 6.85 -2.46
C ASP A 424 23.63 6.09 -1.48
N PRO A 425 24.82 5.67 -1.92
CA PRO A 425 25.80 5.05 -1.03
C PRO A 425 26.46 6.08 -0.10
N PRO A 426 26.98 5.65 1.07
CA PRO A 426 26.83 4.33 1.68
C PRO A 426 25.45 4.10 2.34
N ARG A 427 24.98 2.86 2.37
CA ARG A 427 23.78 2.46 3.14
C ARG A 427 24.13 2.29 4.62
N ASP A 428 23.97 3.36 5.39
CA ASP A 428 24.19 3.45 6.83
C ASP A 428 22.89 3.84 7.58
N GLY A 429 22.98 3.96 8.91
CA GLY A 429 21.84 4.28 9.76
C GLY A 429 20.63 3.34 9.55
N LEU A 430 19.44 3.92 9.37
CA LEU A 430 18.20 3.24 9.04
C LEU A 430 18.28 2.43 7.75
N LEU A 431 19.02 2.89 6.73
CA LEU A 431 19.20 2.15 5.48
C LEU A 431 20.20 1.01 5.61
N GLY A 432 21.00 1.00 6.68
CA GLY A 432 21.91 -0.09 7.00
C GLY A 432 21.21 -1.44 7.16
N VAL A 433 19.90 -1.47 7.43
CA VAL A 433 19.10 -2.70 7.53
C VAL A 433 18.83 -3.34 6.16
N LEU A 434 18.90 -2.55 5.08
CA LEU A 434 18.67 -2.99 3.69
C LEU A 434 19.89 -3.72 3.15
N ARG A 435 19.97 -5.02 3.47
CA ARG A 435 21.10 -5.89 3.13
C ARG A 435 20.68 -7.11 2.29
N PRO A 436 20.16 -6.89 1.07
CA PRO A 436 19.94 -7.99 0.14
C PRO A 436 21.27 -8.69 -0.17
N LEU A 437 21.22 -10.02 -0.24
CA LEU A 437 22.34 -10.86 -0.66
C LEU A 437 22.03 -11.48 -2.01
N ASN A 438 23.06 -11.69 -2.84
CA ASN A 438 22.90 -12.48 -4.06
C ASN A 438 22.94 -13.96 -3.69
N GLY A 439 22.01 -14.76 -4.21
CA GLY A 439 21.97 -16.19 -3.90
C GLY A 439 21.17 -17.01 -4.90
N ASP A 440 21.23 -18.33 -4.75
CA ASP A 440 20.48 -19.27 -5.57
C ASP A 440 18.99 -19.24 -5.19
N THR A 441 18.12 -18.90 -6.13
CA THR A 441 16.67 -18.83 -5.92
C THR A 441 15.93 -20.11 -6.33
N THR A 442 16.64 -21.20 -6.64
CA THR A 442 16.05 -22.47 -7.10
C THR A 442 15.28 -23.19 -5.98
N PRO A 443 14.00 -23.53 -6.14
CA PRO A 443 13.19 -24.24 -5.15
C PRO A 443 13.86 -25.54 -4.68
N PRO A 444 14.01 -25.74 -3.35
CA PRO A 444 14.37 -27.05 -2.81
C PRO A 444 13.43 -28.19 -3.24
N GLN A 445 13.96 -29.41 -3.30
CA GLN A 445 13.21 -30.61 -3.72
C GLN A 445 12.03 -30.99 -2.81
N TRP A 446 11.94 -30.40 -1.61
CA TRP A 446 10.84 -30.64 -0.68
C TRP A 446 9.63 -29.73 -0.94
N ILE A 447 9.69 -28.83 -1.92
CA ILE A 447 8.57 -27.93 -2.25
C ILE A 447 7.60 -28.65 -3.19
N PRO A 448 6.35 -28.89 -2.76
CA PRO A 448 5.32 -29.50 -3.61
C PRO A 448 4.95 -28.63 -4.82
N GLU A 449 4.48 -29.27 -5.89
CA GLU A 449 3.99 -28.57 -7.11
C GLU A 449 2.72 -27.74 -6.87
N ASP A 450 1.86 -28.16 -5.95
CA ASP A 450 0.56 -27.55 -5.67
C ASP A 450 0.64 -26.41 -4.65
N VAL A 451 1.77 -25.72 -4.54
CA VAL A 451 1.83 -24.48 -3.77
C VAL A 451 1.16 -23.35 -4.57
N ALA A 452 0.34 -22.54 -3.90
CA ALA A 452 -0.24 -21.33 -4.49
C ALA A 452 0.81 -20.22 -4.64
N GLY A 453 1.88 -20.26 -3.83
CA GLY A 453 2.99 -19.33 -3.95
C GLY A 453 4.29 -19.88 -3.39
N TYR A 454 5.38 -19.51 -4.05
CA TYR A 454 6.76 -19.73 -3.64
C TYR A 454 7.49 -18.39 -3.62
N THR A 455 8.16 -18.04 -2.53
CA THR A 455 9.02 -16.87 -2.45
C THR A 455 10.36 -17.26 -1.83
N SER A 456 11.47 -16.87 -2.45
CA SER A 456 12.83 -17.00 -1.93
C SER A 456 13.46 -15.63 -1.78
N ILE A 457 13.96 -15.32 -0.58
CA ILE A 457 14.62 -14.06 -0.24
C ILE A 457 16.00 -14.37 0.32
N HIS A 458 17.01 -13.64 -0.13
CA HIS A 458 18.36 -13.67 0.42
C HIS A 458 18.67 -12.35 1.10
N TRP A 459 18.98 -12.42 2.38
CA TRP A 459 19.17 -11.26 3.22
C TRP A 459 20.27 -11.49 4.25
N ASP A 460 21.11 -10.49 4.51
CA ASP A 460 22.15 -10.56 5.54
C ASP A 460 21.52 -10.33 6.92
N ILE A 461 20.88 -11.37 7.46
CA ILE A 461 20.10 -11.31 8.71
C ILE A 461 20.99 -10.86 9.88
N GLU A 462 22.22 -11.34 9.94
CA GLU A 462 23.18 -11.01 11.00
C GLU A 462 23.52 -9.51 10.99
N LYS A 463 23.97 -8.97 9.85
CA LYS A 463 24.27 -7.53 9.76
C LYS A 463 23.03 -6.68 9.88
N THR A 464 21.89 -7.13 9.37
CA THR A 464 20.61 -6.42 9.54
C THR A 464 20.24 -6.34 11.02
N TYR A 465 20.39 -7.42 11.78
CA TYR A 465 20.16 -7.43 13.22
C TYR A 465 21.06 -6.43 13.95
N ASP A 466 22.36 -6.43 13.64
CA ASP A 466 23.30 -5.46 14.23
C ASP A 466 22.94 -4.02 13.87
N ASN A 467 22.57 -3.74 12.62
CA ASN A 467 22.19 -2.40 12.19
C ASN A 467 20.88 -1.93 12.83
N ILE A 468 19.90 -2.83 13.05
CA ILE A 468 18.71 -2.51 13.87
C ILE A 468 19.14 -2.09 15.28
N GLY A 469 20.10 -2.80 15.88
CA GLY A 469 20.65 -2.45 17.19
C GLY A 469 21.28 -1.06 17.20
N ASN A 470 22.12 -0.77 16.22
CA ASN A 470 22.75 0.55 16.08
C ASN A 470 21.72 1.67 15.97
N VAL A 471 20.62 1.46 15.24
CA VAL A 471 19.53 2.45 15.12
C VAL A 471 18.82 2.64 16.46
N ILE A 472 18.43 1.57 17.14
CA ILE A 472 17.70 1.67 18.41
C ILE A 472 18.59 2.25 19.52
N ASP A 473 19.89 1.96 19.49
CA ASP A 473 20.88 2.46 20.45
C ASP A 473 20.96 3.99 20.48
N GLN A 474 20.68 4.66 19.34
CA GLN A 474 20.61 6.12 19.29
C GLN A 474 19.49 6.70 20.17
N PHE A 475 18.42 5.95 20.40
CA PHE A 475 17.25 6.39 21.18
C PHE A 475 17.19 5.80 22.58
N GLN A 476 17.71 4.59 22.76
CA GLN A 476 17.54 3.79 23.98
C GLN A 476 18.87 3.57 24.74
N GLY A 477 19.96 4.16 24.25
CA GLY A 477 21.31 3.93 24.73
C GLY A 477 21.89 2.59 24.26
N PRO A 478 23.21 2.37 24.46
CA PRO A 478 23.92 1.20 23.94
C PRO A 478 23.32 -0.15 24.36
N GLU A 479 23.55 -1.17 23.53
CA GLU A 479 23.17 -2.57 23.81
C GLU A 479 21.65 -2.77 23.95
N SER A 480 20.86 -2.02 23.19
CA SER A 480 19.39 -2.04 23.26
C SER A 480 18.80 -3.39 22.90
N LEU A 481 19.24 -4.02 21.80
CA LEU A 481 18.78 -5.35 21.40
C LEU A 481 19.15 -6.41 22.43
N LYS A 482 20.33 -6.32 23.03
CA LYS A 482 20.71 -7.21 24.12
C LYS A 482 19.76 -7.10 25.30
N ARG A 483 19.37 -5.89 25.67
CA ARG A 483 18.46 -5.63 26.80
C ARG A 483 17.02 -6.04 26.49
N PHE A 484 16.52 -5.73 25.29
CA PHE A 484 15.11 -5.87 24.94
C PHE A 484 14.75 -7.17 24.22
N VAL A 485 15.72 -7.83 23.60
CA VAL A 485 15.51 -9.05 22.79
C VAL A 485 16.37 -10.19 23.30
N GLU A 486 17.70 -10.07 23.28
CA GLU A 486 18.59 -11.20 23.58
C GLU A 486 18.44 -11.69 25.01
N THR A 487 18.47 -10.79 26.01
CA THR A 487 18.35 -11.16 27.43
C THR A 487 16.98 -11.76 27.74
N PRO A 488 15.83 -11.17 27.31
CA PRO A 488 14.53 -11.82 27.47
C PRO A 488 14.44 -13.19 26.81
N VAL A 489 14.92 -13.34 25.57
CA VAL A 489 14.93 -14.63 24.85
C VAL A 489 15.81 -15.65 25.60
N GLN A 490 17.02 -15.28 26.00
CA GLN A 490 17.91 -16.12 26.78
C GLN A 490 17.28 -16.54 28.11
N ASN A 491 16.60 -15.64 28.81
CA ASN A 491 15.98 -15.93 30.10
C ASN A 491 14.72 -16.80 29.98
N GLN A 492 13.87 -16.55 28.98
CA GLN A 492 12.60 -17.24 28.80
C GLN A 492 12.77 -18.61 28.13
N VAL A 493 13.57 -18.67 27.06
CA VAL A 493 13.70 -19.87 26.24
C VAL A 493 15.10 -20.47 26.25
N GLY A 494 16.09 -19.82 26.87
CA GLY A 494 17.46 -20.34 26.98
C GLY A 494 18.32 -20.20 25.73
N VAL A 495 17.80 -19.53 24.71
CA VAL A 495 18.39 -19.48 23.38
C VAL A 495 19.32 -18.28 23.25
N ASP A 496 20.58 -18.55 22.91
CA ASP A 496 21.55 -17.52 22.55
C ASP A 496 21.34 -17.09 21.10
N LEU A 497 20.53 -16.05 20.92
CA LEU A 497 20.16 -15.56 19.60
C LEU A 497 21.39 -15.09 18.81
N LYS A 498 22.23 -14.23 19.40
CA LYS A 498 23.35 -13.58 18.72
C LYS A 498 24.56 -14.50 18.59
N GLY A 499 24.85 -15.34 19.58
CA GLY A 499 26.00 -16.22 19.57
C GLY A 499 25.78 -17.55 18.84
N LYS A 500 24.55 -18.05 18.77
CA LYS A 500 24.24 -19.37 18.16
C LYS A 500 23.27 -19.31 16.99
N VAL A 501 22.14 -18.60 17.12
CA VAL A 501 21.09 -18.68 16.10
C VAL A 501 21.45 -17.89 14.85
N LEU A 502 21.75 -16.60 14.98
CA LEU A 502 22.02 -15.73 13.83
C LEU A 502 23.25 -16.18 13.02
N PRO A 503 24.39 -16.57 13.64
CA PRO A 503 25.55 -17.03 12.89
C PRO A 503 25.31 -18.32 12.10
N ASN A 504 24.36 -19.16 12.53
CA ASN A 504 24.01 -20.39 11.84
C ASN A 504 23.08 -20.17 10.63
N LEU A 505 22.53 -18.96 10.41
CA LEU A 505 21.68 -18.69 9.24
C LEU A 505 22.52 -18.41 7.99
N THR A 506 22.14 -18.96 6.84
CA THR A 506 22.78 -18.61 5.54
C THR A 506 22.31 -17.25 5.02
N GLY A 507 21.15 -16.78 5.50
CA GLY A 507 20.46 -15.60 4.98
C GLY A 507 19.38 -15.93 3.94
N ARG A 508 19.27 -17.19 3.50
CA ARG A 508 18.20 -17.65 2.60
C ARG A 508 16.93 -17.99 3.39
N MET A 509 15.84 -17.33 3.01
CA MET A 509 14.52 -17.48 3.61
C MET A 509 13.51 -17.85 2.54
N LEU A 510 12.63 -18.79 2.85
CA LEU A 510 11.53 -19.16 1.98
C LEU A 510 10.20 -18.85 2.64
N ARG A 511 9.23 -18.43 1.83
CA ARG A 511 7.82 -18.39 2.18
C ARG A 511 7.04 -19.19 1.14
N LEU A 512 6.26 -20.16 1.60
CA LEU A 512 5.33 -20.90 0.77
C LEU A 512 3.91 -20.61 1.22
N VAL A 513 3.01 -20.56 0.25
CA VAL A 513 1.56 -20.47 0.50
C VAL A 513 0.92 -21.73 -0.07
N TRP A 514 0.10 -22.38 0.74
CA TRP A 514 -0.74 -23.49 0.31
C TRP A 514 -2.14 -23.31 0.84
N MET A 515 -3.11 -23.71 0.04
CA MET A 515 -4.52 -23.62 0.36
C MET A 515 -4.98 -24.96 0.93
N GLU A 516 -5.16 -25.05 2.25
CA GLU A 516 -5.55 -26.29 2.91
C GLU A 516 -7.04 -26.61 2.67
N PRO A 517 -7.39 -27.77 2.09
CA PRO A 517 -8.77 -28.21 1.97
C PRO A 517 -9.35 -28.74 3.31
N PRO A 518 -10.67 -28.64 3.52
CA PRO A 518 -11.66 -27.97 2.66
C PRO A 518 -11.54 -26.44 2.70
N ASN A 519 -12.05 -25.75 1.68
CA ASN A 519 -11.97 -24.28 1.58
C ASN A 519 -12.69 -23.61 2.76
N ARG A 520 -11.97 -22.69 3.42
CA ARG A 520 -12.34 -21.94 4.62
C ARG A 520 -11.77 -20.53 4.50
N VAL A 521 -12.30 -19.60 5.28
CA VAL A 521 -11.89 -18.18 5.25
C VAL A 521 -10.38 -18.02 5.49
N ASN A 522 -9.79 -18.90 6.30
CA ASN A 522 -8.35 -18.97 6.57
C ASN A 522 -7.71 -20.28 6.05
N SER A 523 -8.16 -20.78 4.89
CA SER A 523 -7.51 -21.92 4.22
C SER A 523 -6.07 -21.63 3.80
N GLY A 524 -5.71 -20.37 3.58
CA GLY A 524 -4.33 -19.97 3.34
C GLY A 524 -3.43 -20.34 4.52
N THR A 525 -2.52 -21.27 4.30
CA THR A 525 -1.46 -21.68 5.23
C THR A 525 -0.14 -21.06 4.79
N ASN A 526 0.68 -20.70 5.76
CA ASN A 526 2.02 -20.16 5.49
C ASN A 526 3.06 -21.13 6.04
N LEU A 527 4.04 -21.47 5.19
CA LEU A 527 5.24 -22.18 5.60
C LEU A 527 6.43 -21.24 5.41
N PHE A 528 7.11 -20.93 6.50
CA PHE A 528 8.34 -20.17 6.51
C PHE A 528 9.51 -21.11 6.74
N ALA A 529 10.55 -21.02 5.93
CA ALA A 529 11.74 -21.83 6.09
C ALA A 529 12.99 -20.97 6.11
N LEU A 530 13.86 -21.20 7.08
CA LEU A 530 15.18 -20.58 7.19
C LEU A 530 16.24 -21.64 6.90
N GLU A 531 17.13 -21.36 5.96
CA GLU A 531 18.26 -22.25 5.68
C GLU A 531 19.36 -22.02 6.73
N VAL A 532 19.84 -23.14 7.29
CA VAL A 532 20.92 -23.15 8.28
C VAL A 532 22.21 -23.71 7.69
N LYS A 533 23.35 -23.24 8.20
CA LYS A 533 24.70 -23.71 7.82
C LYS A 533 24.97 -25.10 8.41
N ASP A 534 24.58 -25.32 9.66
CA ASP A 534 24.73 -26.57 10.41
C ASP A 534 23.37 -27.07 10.95
N ALA A 535 22.89 -28.18 10.37
CA ALA A 535 21.65 -28.84 10.78
C ALA A 535 21.74 -29.52 12.14
N GLY A 536 22.93 -29.96 12.57
CA GLY A 536 23.16 -30.52 13.90
C GLY A 536 22.96 -29.47 15.00
N GLU A 537 23.47 -28.26 14.79
CA GLU A 537 23.23 -27.13 15.70
C GLU A 537 21.75 -26.75 15.76
N ALA A 538 21.08 -26.67 14.61
CA ALA A 538 19.64 -26.39 14.57
C ALA A 538 18.79 -27.48 15.26
N LYS A 539 19.19 -28.75 15.13
CA LYS A 539 18.55 -29.87 15.84
C LYS A 539 18.71 -29.74 17.36
N ASN A 540 19.91 -29.38 17.83
CA ASN A 540 20.16 -29.15 19.25
C ASN A 540 19.35 -27.97 19.77
N LEU A 541 19.23 -26.88 19.00
CA LEU A 541 18.39 -25.73 19.33
C LEU A 541 16.91 -26.13 19.52
N LEU A 542 16.35 -26.94 18.61
CA LEU A 542 14.96 -27.43 18.75
C LEU A 542 14.78 -28.33 19.98
N ALA A 543 15.79 -29.13 20.34
CA ALA A 543 15.76 -29.94 21.56
C ALA A 543 15.84 -29.06 22.82
N GLU A 544 16.70 -28.05 22.85
CA GLU A 544 16.77 -27.06 23.95
C GLU A 544 15.44 -26.32 24.12
N LEU A 545 14.83 -25.88 23.01
CA LEU A 545 13.52 -25.23 23.00
C LEU A 545 12.44 -26.15 23.57
N ARG A 546 12.46 -27.44 23.23
CA ARG A 546 11.49 -28.43 23.76
C ARG A 546 11.59 -28.54 25.26
N ASP A 547 12.81 -28.62 25.78
CA ASP A 547 13.04 -28.84 27.21
C ASP A 547 12.66 -27.59 28.03
N LYS A 548 12.70 -26.40 27.41
CA LYS A 548 12.34 -25.11 28.03
C LYS A 548 10.88 -24.71 27.86
N LEU A 549 10.20 -25.16 26.80
CA LEU A 549 8.81 -24.84 26.49
C LEU A 549 7.90 -26.03 26.86
N PRO A 550 7.32 -26.07 28.08
CA PRO A 550 6.58 -27.25 28.57
C PRO A 550 5.31 -27.56 27.78
N ASN A 551 4.78 -26.59 27.03
CA ASN A 551 3.60 -26.76 26.19
C ASN A 551 3.93 -27.24 24.76
N MET A 552 5.22 -27.41 24.44
CA MET A 552 5.65 -27.87 23.13
C MET A 552 5.52 -29.39 23.05
N LYS A 553 4.61 -29.88 22.19
CA LYS A 553 4.39 -31.31 22.00
C LYS A 553 5.27 -31.84 20.89
N VAL A 554 5.90 -32.99 21.14
CA VAL A 554 6.64 -33.72 20.12
C VAL A 554 5.68 -34.68 19.43
N ASP A 555 5.57 -34.53 18.11
CA ASP A 555 4.72 -35.34 17.26
C ASP A 555 5.54 -35.97 16.13
N THR A 556 4.94 -36.89 15.40
CA THR A 556 5.55 -37.50 14.21
C THR A 556 4.63 -37.35 13.01
N VAL A 557 5.09 -36.62 11.99
CA VAL A 557 4.38 -36.42 10.72
C VAL A 557 5.26 -36.98 9.61
N GLY A 558 4.75 -37.88 8.77
CA GLY A 558 5.52 -38.48 7.67
C GLY A 558 6.83 -39.15 8.12
N GLY A 559 6.88 -39.71 9.34
CA GLY A 559 8.09 -40.32 9.91
C GLY A 559 9.18 -39.33 10.36
N LYS A 560 8.88 -38.03 10.39
CA LYS A 560 9.77 -36.96 10.86
C LYS A 560 9.24 -36.32 12.13
N VAL A 561 10.16 -35.89 12.99
CA VAL A 561 9.83 -35.21 14.25
C VAL A 561 9.32 -33.81 13.95
N VAL A 562 8.13 -33.50 14.48
CA VAL A 562 7.51 -32.18 14.40
C VAL A 562 7.22 -31.70 15.82
N TYR A 563 7.52 -30.44 16.10
CA TYR A 563 7.31 -29.82 17.40
C TYR A 563 6.12 -28.86 17.34
N ARG A 564 4.98 -29.24 17.92
CA ARG A 564 3.78 -28.39 17.98
C ARG A 564 3.91 -27.39 19.12
N LEU A 565 3.91 -26.09 18.79
CA LEU A 565 4.23 -25.00 19.72
C LEU A 565 3.13 -24.71 20.75
N SER A 566 1.87 -24.88 20.37
CA SER A 566 0.71 -24.66 21.24
C SER A 566 -0.51 -25.38 20.65
N GLU A 567 -1.33 -25.98 21.51
CA GLU A 567 -2.66 -26.45 21.10
C GLU A 567 -3.66 -25.32 21.27
N ILE A 568 -4.33 -24.98 20.17
CA ILE A 568 -5.50 -24.11 20.20
C ILE A 568 -6.70 -24.99 20.58
N PRO A 569 -7.45 -24.66 21.65
CA PRO A 569 -8.59 -25.46 22.07
C PRO A 569 -9.61 -25.66 20.93
N GLU A 570 -10.18 -26.85 20.87
CA GLU A 570 -11.24 -27.15 19.91
C GLU A 570 -12.44 -26.20 20.13
N GLY A 571 -12.96 -25.62 19.04
CA GLY A 571 -14.03 -24.62 19.10
C GLY A 571 -13.60 -23.19 19.45
N ALA A 572 -12.29 -22.92 19.66
CA ALA A 572 -11.80 -21.55 19.84
C ALA A 572 -11.91 -20.71 18.55
N MET A 573 -11.94 -21.37 17.39
CA MET A 573 -12.13 -20.73 16.10
C MET A 573 -13.60 -20.76 15.68
N PRO A 574 -14.09 -19.74 14.94
CA PRO A 574 -15.42 -19.78 14.36
C PRO A 574 -15.62 -20.99 13.42
N PRO A 575 -16.86 -21.48 13.20
CA PRO A 575 -17.12 -22.71 12.43
C PRO A 575 -16.52 -22.77 11.01
N ASN A 576 -16.38 -21.62 10.34
CA ASN A 576 -15.83 -21.54 8.97
C ASN A 576 -14.31 -21.33 8.93
N PHE A 577 -13.64 -21.46 10.07
CA PHE A 577 -12.20 -21.28 10.18
C PHE A 577 -11.51 -22.63 10.46
N ARG A 578 -10.32 -22.80 9.90
CA ARG A 578 -9.32 -23.78 10.28
C ARG A 578 -8.81 -23.44 11.68
N THR A 579 -8.56 -24.46 12.49
CA THR A 579 -7.76 -24.34 13.71
C THR A 579 -6.29 -24.40 13.33
N PRO A 580 -5.50 -23.33 13.54
CA PRO A 580 -4.07 -23.36 13.24
C PRO A 580 -3.30 -24.36 14.11
N GLU A 581 -2.31 -25.01 13.52
CA GLU A 581 -1.42 -25.98 14.16
C GLU A 581 0.04 -25.50 14.07
N PRO A 582 0.42 -24.43 14.81
CA PRO A 582 1.76 -23.86 14.74
C PRO A 582 2.81 -24.89 15.12
N SER A 583 3.67 -25.22 14.16
CA SER A 583 4.58 -26.37 14.21
C SER A 583 5.96 -25.97 13.71
N LEU A 584 7.00 -26.46 14.39
CA LEU A 584 8.40 -26.36 13.98
C LEU A 584 8.93 -27.72 13.53
N MET A 585 9.79 -27.72 12.52
CA MET A 585 10.47 -28.91 12.02
C MET A 585 11.86 -28.56 11.49
N LEU A 586 12.79 -29.51 11.56
CA LEU A 586 14.02 -29.47 10.78
C LEU A 586 13.91 -30.47 9.62
N LEU A 587 14.00 -29.99 8.38
CA LEU A 587 14.02 -30.80 7.16
C LEU A 587 15.33 -30.56 6.41
N ASP A 588 16.22 -31.54 6.43
CA ASP A 588 17.61 -31.37 5.98
C ASP A 588 18.26 -30.16 6.68
N ASN A 589 18.59 -29.10 5.93
CA ASN A 589 19.17 -27.86 6.44
C ASN A 589 18.13 -26.73 6.56
N TRP A 590 16.84 -27.05 6.58
CA TRP A 590 15.76 -26.07 6.66
C TRP A 590 15.05 -26.13 8.00
N MET A 591 15.15 -25.04 8.77
CA MET A 591 14.30 -24.83 9.93
C MET A 591 12.97 -24.27 9.44
N ILE A 592 11.93 -25.09 9.54
CA ILE A 592 10.59 -24.83 9.01
C ILE A 592 9.66 -24.47 10.16
N TYR A 593 8.91 -23.38 9.98
CA TYR A 593 7.71 -23.06 10.74
C TYR A 593 6.50 -23.12 9.80
N CYS A 594 5.47 -23.85 10.20
CA CYS A 594 4.20 -23.87 9.48
C CYS A 594 3.04 -23.94 10.47
N ASP A 595 1.92 -23.34 10.12
CA ASP A 595 0.70 -23.43 10.90
C ASP A 595 -0.23 -24.56 10.46
N SER A 596 0.21 -25.47 9.59
CA SER A 596 -0.53 -26.66 9.14
C SER A 596 0.37 -27.89 9.13
N THR A 597 0.00 -28.92 9.91
CA THR A 597 0.74 -30.19 9.90
C THR A 597 0.57 -30.94 8.57
N LYS A 598 -0.59 -30.78 7.92
CA LYS A 598 -0.82 -31.31 6.57
C LYS A 598 0.14 -30.70 5.56
N PHE A 599 0.41 -29.40 5.62
CA PHE A 599 1.36 -28.79 4.69
C PHE A 599 2.79 -29.30 4.92
N ILE A 600 3.19 -29.48 6.19
CA ILE A 600 4.45 -30.13 6.55
C ILE A 600 4.53 -31.55 5.97
N GLU A 601 3.45 -32.34 6.09
CA GLU A 601 3.39 -33.68 5.52
C GLU A 601 3.60 -33.66 4.00
N ARG A 602 2.98 -32.72 3.28
CA ARG A 602 3.18 -32.55 1.84
C ARG A 602 4.64 -32.26 1.50
N ALA A 603 5.30 -31.37 2.25
CA ALA A 603 6.71 -31.07 2.05
C ALA A 603 7.60 -32.33 2.23
N ILE A 604 7.30 -33.16 3.23
CA ILE A 604 7.99 -34.43 3.47
C ILE A 604 7.76 -35.41 2.31
N LEU A 605 6.53 -35.52 1.83
CA LEU A 605 6.18 -36.40 0.71
C LEU A 605 6.85 -35.94 -0.60
N ALA A 606 6.88 -34.64 -0.88
CA ALA A 606 7.60 -34.08 -2.03
C ALA A 606 9.11 -34.37 -1.95
N LYS A 607 9.70 -34.22 -0.76
CA LYS A 607 11.10 -34.60 -0.52
C LYS A 607 11.36 -36.07 -0.82
N ALA A 608 10.47 -36.95 -0.38
CA ALA A 608 10.54 -38.38 -0.61
C ALA A 608 10.31 -38.78 -2.08
N GLY A 609 9.82 -37.86 -2.93
CA GLY A 609 9.46 -38.14 -4.31
C GLY A 609 8.07 -38.77 -4.47
N ASN A 610 7.27 -38.76 -3.40
CA ASN A 610 5.90 -39.28 -3.37
C ASN A 610 4.85 -38.21 -3.75
N LEU A 611 5.27 -36.95 -3.89
CA LEU A 611 4.50 -35.87 -4.49
C LEU A 611 5.32 -35.17 -5.57
N PRO A 612 4.69 -34.70 -6.66
CA PRO A 612 5.33 -33.81 -7.63
C PRO A 612 5.90 -32.54 -6.97
N ARG A 613 6.95 -32.00 -7.57
CA ARG A 613 7.73 -30.89 -7.03
C ARG A 613 7.56 -29.66 -7.90
N LEU A 614 7.64 -28.47 -7.30
CA LEU A 614 7.50 -27.20 -8.03
C LEU A 614 8.45 -27.07 -9.21
N LEU A 615 9.69 -27.57 -9.10
CA LEU A 615 10.67 -27.56 -10.19
C LEU A 615 10.22 -28.31 -11.46
N ALA A 616 9.29 -29.26 -11.33
CA ALA A 616 8.76 -30.01 -12.46
C ALA A 616 7.53 -29.34 -13.09
N LYS A 617 7.09 -28.20 -12.55
CA LYS A 617 5.89 -27.49 -13.01
C LYS A 617 6.22 -26.64 -14.24
N PRO A 618 5.56 -26.85 -15.39
CA PRO A 618 5.81 -26.06 -16.60
C PRO A 618 5.64 -24.55 -16.39
N ASP A 619 4.59 -24.13 -15.67
CA ASP A 619 4.35 -22.71 -15.38
C ASP A 619 5.49 -22.07 -14.59
N TYR A 620 6.12 -22.83 -13.68
CA TYR A 620 7.27 -22.34 -12.91
C TYR A 620 8.51 -22.19 -13.80
N GLU A 621 8.76 -23.18 -14.66
CA GLU A 621 9.86 -23.13 -15.63
C GLU A 621 9.70 -21.92 -16.57
N LEU A 622 8.49 -21.70 -17.09
CA LEU A 622 8.19 -20.56 -17.95
C LEU A 622 8.43 -19.22 -17.24
N VAL A 623 7.88 -19.06 -16.02
CA VAL A 623 8.09 -17.85 -15.22
C VAL A 623 9.59 -17.62 -14.98
N THR A 624 10.35 -18.65 -14.61
CA THR A 624 11.78 -18.47 -14.30
C THR A 624 12.68 -18.27 -15.52
N ALA A 625 12.31 -18.84 -16.67
CA ALA A 625 12.98 -18.56 -17.94
C ALA A 625 12.87 -17.08 -18.31
N GLU A 626 11.65 -16.53 -18.23
CA GLU A 626 11.38 -15.11 -18.50
C GLU A 626 12.09 -14.17 -17.50
N LEU A 627 12.11 -14.54 -16.22
CA LEU A 627 12.81 -13.79 -15.18
C LEU A 627 14.27 -13.54 -15.52
N THR A 628 14.95 -14.55 -16.08
CA THR A 628 16.38 -14.47 -16.43
C THR A 628 16.65 -13.37 -17.46
N GLY A 629 15.72 -13.13 -18.40
CA GLY A 629 15.79 -12.02 -19.35
C GLY A 629 15.64 -10.65 -18.67
N GLN A 630 14.80 -10.54 -17.64
CA GLN A 630 14.48 -9.28 -16.97
C GLN A 630 15.54 -8.79 -15.97
N LEU A 631 16.45 -9.68 -15.53
CA LEU A 631 17.43 -9.35 -14.50
C LEU A 631 18.57 -8.44 -14.98
N LYS A 632 18.66 -8.05 -16.26
CA LYS A 632 19.76 -7.21 -16.80
C LYS A 632 21.16 -7.75 -16.42
N SER A 633 21.35 -9.07 -16.41
CA SER A 633 22.57 -9.76 -15.94
C SER A 633 22.89 -9.64 -14.44
N GLN A 634 21.99 -9.08 -13.63
CA GLN A 634 22.11 -9.04 -12.17
C GLN A 634 21.69 -10.37 -11.54
N LYS A 635 22.16 -10.62 -10.32
CA LYS A 635 21.70 -11.76 -9.52
C LYS A 635 20.54 -11.33 -8.63
N PRO A 636 19.44 -12.09 -8.59
CA PRO A 636 18.31 -11.73 -7.74
C PRO A 636 18.64 -12.03 -6.27
N PHE A 637 18.19 -11.16 -5.38
CA PHE A 637 18.06 -11.50 -3.96
C PHE A 637 16.64 -12.01 -3.66
N LEU A 638 15.65 -11.64 -4.48
CA LEU A 638 14.25 -12.02 -4.36
C LEU A 638 13.79 -12.71 -5.65
N LEU A 639 13.12 -13.85 -5.51
CA LEU A 639 12.31 -14.47 -6.55
C LEU A 639 11.01 -14.95 -5.93
N SER A 640 9.88 -14.67 -6.57
CA SER A 640 8.58 -15.22 -6.22
C SER A 640 7.90 -15.78 -7.45
N TYR A 641 7.24 -16.90 -7.28
CA TYR A 641 6.26 -17.48 -8.19
C TYR A 641 4.91 -17.51 -7.49
N ILE A 642 3.86 -17.09 -8.17
CA ILE A 642 2.48 -17.17 -7.72
C ILE A 642 1.71 -17.95 -8.78
N ASP A 643 1.06 -19.02 -8.36
CA ASP A 643 0.06 -19.69 -9.18
C ASP A 643 -1.24 -18.91 -9.04
N GLY A 644 -1.52 -18.06 -10.03
CA GLY A 644 -2.70 -17.18 -10.01
C GLY A 644 -4.01 -17.97 -9.89
N ALA A 645 -4.09 -19.14 -10.53
CA ALA A 645 -5.27 -19.99 -10.47
C ALA A 645 -5.48 -20.55 -9.05
N GLN A 646 -4.47 -21.21 -8.48
CA GLN A 646 -4.59 -21.76 -7.13
C GLN A 646 -4.81 -20.68 -6.06
N ALA A 647 -4.19 -19.50 -6.23
CA ALA A 647 -4.38 -18.39 -5.31
C ALA A 647 -5.83 -17.86 -5.34
N MET A 648 -6.45 -17.78 -6.53
CA MET A 648 -7.80 -17.24 -6.69
C MET A 648 -8.91 -18.26 -6.42
N GLU A 649 -8.67 -19.55 -6.61
CA GLU A 649 -9.67 -20.61 -6.42
C GLU A 649 -10.34 -20.55 -5.04
N VAL A 650 -9.56 -20.39 -3.97
CA VAL A 650 -10.11 -20.33 -2.61
C VAL A 650 -11.03 -19.14 -2.42
N TYR A 651 -10.62 -17.95 -2.86
CA TYR A 651 -11.44 -16.74 -2.72
C TYR A 651 -12.71 -16.86 -3.55
N TYR A 652 -12.59 -17.41 -4.75
CA TYR A 652 -13.70 -17.63 -5.66
C TYR A 652 -14.73 -18.62 -5.09
N GLU A 653 -14.28 -19.75 -4.55
CA GLU A 653 -15.16 -20.72 -3.89
C GLU A 653 -15.74 -20.20 -2.56
N LEU A 654 -15.01 -19.34 -1.84
CA LEU A 654 -15.55 -18.70 -0.64
C LEU A 654 -16.70 -17.73 -0.96
N LEU A 655 -16.64 -17.01 -2.09
CA LEU A 655 -17.75 -16.15 -2.55
C LEU A 655 -18.99 -16.97 -2.93
N ARG A 656 -18.80 -18.24 -3.32
CA ARG A 656 -19.87 -19.19 -3.62
C ARG A 656 -20.44 -19.85 -2.36
N ASP A 657 -19.69 -19.89 -1.26
CA ASP A 657 -20.08 -20.60 -0.03
C ASP A 657 -21.30 -19.94 0.66
N PRO A 658 -22.37 -20.71 0.95
CA PRO A 658 -23.57 -20.17 1.59
C PRO A 658 -23.34 -19.57 2.99
N ASN A 659 -22.35 -20.06 3.74
CA ASN A 659 -22.07 -19.50 5.07
C ASN A 659 -21.31 -18.18 4.97
N THR A 660 -20.44 -18.02 3.98
CA THR A 660 -19.83 -16.72 3.67
C THR A 660 -20.89 -15.69 3.29
N LYS A 661 -21.84 -16.04 2.40
CA LYS A 661 -22.95 -15.14 2.04
C LYS A 661 -23.77 -14.70 3.26
N ARG A 662 -24.06 -15.62 4.19
CA ARG A 662 -24.72 -15.31 5.47
C ARG A 662 -23.90 -14.39 6.36
N PHE A 663 -22.59 -14.59 6.43
CA PHE A 663 -21.69 -13.72 7.21
C PHE A 663 -21.68 -12.30 6.64
N VAL A 664 -21.55 -12.15 5.32
CA VAL A 664 -21.59 -10.84 4.64
C VAL A 664 -22.93 -10.15 4.90
N ARG A 665 -24.04 -10.88 4.83
CA ARG A 665 -25.38 -10.34 5.16
C ARG A 665 -25.48 -9.86 6.61
N GLY A 666 -24.94 -10.61 7.57
CA GLY A 666 -24.90 -10.19 8.97
C GLY A 666 -24.04 -8.93 9.19
N ALA A 667 -22.94 -8.80 8.45
CA ALA A 667 -22.08 -7.62 8.48
C ALA A 667 -22.67 -6.41 7.71
N ALA A 668 -23.64 -6.65 6.82
CA ALA A 668 -24.31 -5.62 6.03
C ALA A 668 -25.39 -4.84 6.82
N GLU A 669 -25.77 -5.29 8.01
CA GLU A 669 -26.74 -4.61 8.87
C GLU A 669 -26.27 -3.17 9.20
N GLY A 670 -26.87 -2.18 8.51
CA GLY A 670 -26.57 -0.76 8.69
C GLY A 670 -25.57 -0.14 7.70
N ASN A 671 -25.10 -0.89 6.70
CA ASN A 671 -24.21 -0.37 5.66
C ASN A 671 -24.81 -0.60 4.25
N PRO A 672 -25.30 0.46 3.58
CA PRO A 672 -25.90 0.35 2.24
C PRO A 672 -24.99 -0.29 1.19
N VAL A 673 -23.67 -0.02 1.25
CA VAL A 673 -22.69 -0.58 0.30
C VAL A 673 -22.53 -2.08 0.51
N LEU A 674 -22.38 -2.52 1.76
CA LEU A 674 -22.29 -3.94 2.07
C LEU A 674 -23.61 -4.68 1.81
N GLY A 675 -24.74 -4.01 1.98
CA GLY A 675 -26.07 -4.54 1.60
C GLY A 675 -26.17 -4.80 0.10
N ALA A 676 -25.72 -3.84 -0.71
CA ALA A 676 -25.70 -3.97 -2.16
C ALA A 676 -24.78 -5.12 -2.63
N VAL A 677 -23.58 -5.25 -2.03
CA VAL A 677 -22.67 -6.37 -2.30
C VAL A 677 -23.25 -7.71 -1.85
N ALA A 678 -23.95 -7.76 -0.72
CA ALA A 678 -24.62 -8.98 -0.26
C ALA A 678 -25.71 -9.42 -1.25
N ASN A 679 -26.53 -8.48 -1.73
CA ASN A 679 -27.57 -8.76 -2.73
C ASN A 679 -26.99 -9.26 -4.04
N LEU A 680 -25.92 -8.61 -4.55
CA LEU A 680 -25.20 -9.04 -5.76
C LEU A 680 -24.77 -10.52 -5.68
N LEU A 681 -24.19 -10.92 -4.54
CA LEU A 681 -23.74 -12.30 -4.31
C LEU A 681 -24.90 -13.29 -4.14
N ASP A 682 -26.07 -12.84 -3.67
CA ASP A 682 -27.25 -13.69 -3.49
C ASP A 682 -28.02 -13.91 -4.81
N GLU A 683 -28.12 -12.86 -5.63
CA GLU A 683 -28.88 -12.87 -6.89
C GLU A 683 -28.15 -13.57 -8.04
N ASN A 684 -26.81 -13.61 -7.97
CA ASN A 684 -25.99 -14.22 -9.01
C ASN A 684 -25.13 -15.35 -8.45
N GLU A 685 -25.27 -16.52 -9.07
CA GLU A 685 -24.30 -17.59 -8.87
C GLU A 685 -23.12 -17.35 -9.81
N LEU A 686 -21.93 -17.23 -9.26
CA LEU A 686 -20.71 -17.26 -10.05
C LEU A 686 -20.66 -18.58 -10.86
N PRO A 687 -19.99 -18.65 -12.02
CA PRO A 687 -19.66 -19.92 -12.68
C PRO A 687 -18.75 -20.79 -11.80
N PRO A 688 -18.62 -22.11 -12.00
CA PRO A 688 -17.60 -22.91 -11.30
C PRO A 688 -16.17 -22.42 -11.61
N PHE A 689 -15.25 -22.45 -10.62
CA PHE A 689 -13.89 -21.96 -10.82
C PHE A 689 -13.14 -22.68 -11.95
N SER A 690 -13.40 -23.98 -12.14
CA SER A 690 -12.79 -24.78 -13.21
C SER A 690 -13.00 -24.21 -14.61
N GLU A 691 -14.08 -23.46 -14.82
CA GLU A 691 -14.38 -22.81 -16.11
C GLU A 691 -13.64 -21.48 -16.27
N MET A 692 -13.39 -20.79 -15.16
CA MET A 692 -12.69 -19.50 -15.12
C MET A 692 -11.17 -19.66 -14.98
N LYS A 693 -10.68 -20.84 -14.60
CA LYS A 693 -9.26 -21.15 -14.36
C LYS A 693 -8.34 -20.68 -15.50
N LYS A 694 -8.79 -20.80 -16.75
CA LYS A 694 -8.04 -20.41 -17.96
C LYS A 694 -7.70 -18.91 -18.04
N TYR A 695 -8.37 -18.05 -17.26
CA TYR A 695 -8.10 -16.61 -17.23
C TYR A 695 -7.07 -16.20 -16.16
N PHE A 696 -6.58 -17.15 -15.35
CA PHE A 696 -5.61 -16.85 -14.30
C PHE A 696 -4.23 -17.34 -14.71
N ALA A 697 -3.36 -16.40 -15.07
CA ALA A 697 -1.97 -16.70 -15.38
C ALA A 697 -1.09 -16.79 -14.13
N PRO A 698 0.04 -17.50 -14.23
CA PRO A 698 1.09 -17.42 -13.21
C PRO A 698 1.79 -16.05 -13.24
N THR A 699 2.23 -15.60 -12.06
CA THR A 699 2.91 -14.31 -11.86
C THR A 699 4.30 -14.54 -11.29
N GLY A 700 5.29 -13.82 -11.83
CA GLY A 700 6.65 -13.75 -11.32
C GLY A 700 6.91 -12.43 -10.60
N ILE A 701 7.65 -12.48 -9.50
CA ILE A 701 8.20 -11.28 -8.82
C ILE A 701 9.69 -11.49 -8.67
N PHE A 702 10.49 -10.45 -8.89
CA PHE A 702 11.91 -10.48 -8.66
C PHE A 702 12.41 -9.22 -7.99
N GLY A 703 13.57 -9.31 -7.37
CA GLY A 703 14.29 -8.16 -6.87
C GLY A 703 15.79 -8.37 -6.97
N TYR A 704 16.50 -7.35 -7.43
CA TYR A 704 17.96 -7.33 -7.47
C TYR A 704 18.49 -6.02 -6.90
N ASN A 705 19.73 -6.08 -6.44
CA ASN A 705 20.39 -4.94 -5.83
C ASN A 705 21.36 -4.28 -6.82
N ASP A 706 21.22 -2.96 -7.00
CA ASP A 706 22.08 -2.16 -7.86
C ASP A 706 22.91 -1.16 -7.01
N PRO A 707 24.09 -0.69 -7.46
CA PRO A 707 24.81 0.37 -6.76
C PRO A 707 23.99 1.65 -6.54
N SER A 708 23.08 1.98 -7.46
CA SER A 708 22.22 3.16 -7.39
C SER A 708 20.91 2.95 -6.59
N GLY A 709 20.60 1.72 -6.17
CA GLY A 709 19.34 1.45 -5.49
C GLY A 709 18.90 -0.01 -5.43
N ILE A 710 17.62 -0.23 -5.19
CA ILE A 710 17.01 -1.56 -5.19
C ILE A 710 15.90 -1.58 -6.25
N HIS A 711 15.98 -2.58 -7.12
CA HIS A 711 15.00 -2.78 -8.17
C HIS A 711 14.09 -3.96 -7.83
N PHE A 712 12.78 -3.78 -8.02
CA PHE A 712 11.77 -4.82 -7.96
C PHE A 712 11.03 -4.89 -9.28
N GLY A 713 10.67 -6.10 -9.71
CA GLY A 713 9.81 -6.28 -10.88
C GLY A 713 8.73 -7.30 -10.59
N MET A 714 7.58 -7.13 -11.21
CA MET A 714 6.46 -8.06 -11.18
C MET A 714 5.91 -8.20 -12.59
N TYR A 715 5.64 -9.41 -13.03
CA TYR A 715 4.98 -9.65 -14.32
C TYR A 715 3.98 -10.78 -14.21
N SER A 716 2.90 -10.66 -14.96
CA SER A 716 1.95 -11.73 -15.20
C SER A 716 2.09 -12.20 -16.64
N LEU A 717 2.24 -13.51 -16.82
CA LEU A 717 2.24 -14.10 -18.15
C LEU A 717 0.86 -13.96 -18.78
N ARG A 718 0.77 -14.06 -20.10
CA ARG A 718 -0.53 -14.23 -20.75
C ARG A 718 -1.00 -15.69 -20.53
N PRO A 719 -2.27 -15.94 -20.16
CA PRO A 719 -2.75 -17.31 -20.03
C PRO A 719 -2.71 -18.05 -21.37
N LEU A 720 -2.22 -19.28 -21.36
CA LEU A 720 -2.11 -20.13 -22.54
C LEU A 720 -3.51 -20.53 -23.04
N GLY A 721 -3.74 -20.43 -24.36
CA GLY A 721 -4.95 -20.93 -25.01
C GLY A 721 -6.17 -19.99 -24.98
N LEU A 722 -6.00 -18.70 -24.69
CA LEU A 722 -7.07 -17.70 -24.84
C LEU A 722 -7.18 -17.13 -26.27
N ASP A 723 -6.14 -17.31 -27.09
CA ASP A 723 -6.07 -16.85 -28.49
C ASP A 723 -6.37 -17.99 -29.50
N GLU A 724 -6.73 -19.19 -29.03
CA GLU A 724 -7.29 -20.32 -29.81
C GLU A 724 -8.82 -20.38 -29.63
#